data_AF-A0A7Y9WWU6-F1
#
_entry.id   AF-A0A7Y9WWU6-F1
#
_cell.length_a   1.000
_cell.length_b   1.000
_cell.length_c   1.000
_cell.angle_alpha   90.00
_cell.angle_beta   90.00
_cell.angle_gamma   90.00
#
_symmetry.space_group_name_H-M   'P 1'
#
loop_
_entity.id
_entity.type
_entity.pdbx_description
1 polymer ?
#
loop_
_entity_poly.entity_id
_entity_poly.type
_entity_poly.pdbx_seq_one_letter_code
_entity_poly.pdbx_strand_id
1 'polypeptide(L)'
;MTRPSIDLFSGGGDTGRLMAELDWARTPLGPVSGWPQSLRAAVRLVLSSRYPMLLLWGDDFSQLYNDAYSTLIGDKHPAALGNDVRVTLAEGWHVLAPLIEQAMATGVASWVPALQLLLERAGYREEAYFSVSHAPARDDEGRTVGVFTVCSEVTEQVVGERRLRLLRDLSVLGDGRTVDVDATAARLIDTIDSHPLDVPFAAIYLRNGAVLRRLACTGGDQGHEGALPDTVELADPGPVAYAWGLPDAAEGRPTQVTDVADRLRLPAGPWDDLVRTALALPLPSGDEDQPLGVLLAGISPSRGLDEAYRSFNQLLAQQISVALRNAQEYEEERRRVEALAELDRVKTDFFANVSHEFRTPLTLMLGPLADALTDATAPLAPVQRERVETAWRNATRLLTLVNSLLTFSSLEAGRARSDARAVDLSALTTELAGVFRAAVERAGLTLEVACPPLPRPVTIDPVNWERIVTNLLSNALKYTFIGRIRVTLDTDDEEVRLTVADTGIGIGDQDLPKLFERFHRVRGARSRSHEGTGIGLALVHELARLEGGEVRVASRVGAGSTFTVALPWSAARRTALTGPPVDGRGDAARAAVEEAMGWLAEPDGSVTEPDRTIGPAVDELAGSRILIADDNSDMRAYLTRLLTGQGWRVRAVTDGRQALDEIYRERPDLVLADVMMPVMDGFDLLRRLRADPATRALPVLVLSARAGGEASVEGLSLGADDYLVKPFAATELIARIRAAIRRARDRIAASPATVDAAPATTRPAAVTPTAPAPTVEPVGDTSVVPADPADRNGLGDVLDVRWAYPSAPTSAAMMRRDVRRTLGDLDVDPDVLEDLLLAASEAMNNAVEHAQRPSRPEVRVRVQVGVGLVRISVRDFGTWRDRRPAMDRGRGALLMNAYGDVRLVSTLEGTTVTIERRLADPA
;
A
#
# COMPACT_ATOMS: atom_id res chain seq x y z
N MET A 1 -58.26 79.36 -21.83
CA MET A 1 -57.67 78.67 -23.01
C MET A 1 -56.40 77.97 -22.58
N THR A 2 -56.53 76.75 -22.09
CA THR A 2 -55.45 75.88 -21.61
C THR A 2 -54.87 75.08 -22.79
N ARG A 3 -53.54 75.05 -22.94
CA ARG A 3 -52.83 74.33 -24.01
C ARG A 3 -53.07 72.81 -23.87
N PRO A 4 -53.77 72.13 -24.80
CA PRO A 4 -54.04 70.69 -24.70
C PRO A 4 -52.83 69.78 -25.00
N SER A 5 -51.67 70.33 -25.42
CA SER A 5 -50.48 69.52 -25.75
C SER A 5 -49.63 69.10 -24.56
N ILE A 6 -49.72 69.79 -23.41
CA ILE A 6 -48.88 69.50 -22.23
C ILE A 6 -49.41 68.30 -21.42
N ASP A 7 -50.70 68.01 -21.50
CA ASP A 7 -51.34 66.88 -20.76
C ASP A 7 -51.10 65.50 -21.40
N LEU A 8 -50.64 65.44 -22.67
CA LEU A 8 -50.47 64.14 -23.35
C LEU A 8 -49.30 63.34 -22.81
N PHE A 9 -48.19 64.01 -22.48
CA PHE A 9 -46.91 63.37 -22.15
C PHE A 9 -46.59 63.38 -20.64
N SER A 10 -47.47 63.96 -19.81
CA SER A 10 -47.24 64.23 -18.38
C SER A 10 -47.02 62.97 -17.53
N GLY A 11 -47.51 61.81 -17.96
CA GLY A 11 -47.37 60.53 -17.26
C GLY A 11 -46.13 59.70 -17.61
N GLY A 12 -45.25 60.20 -18.49
CA GLY A 12 -44.22 59.39 -19.16
C GLY A 12 -42.78 59.49 -18.66
N GLY A 13 -42.55 60.07 -17.48
CA GLY A 13 -41.19 60.22 -16.93
C GLY A 13 -40.26 61.03 -17.83
N ASP A 14 -39.01 60.56 -18.00
CA ASP A 14 -37.99 61.27 -18.78
C ASP A 14 -38.29 61.26 -20.28
N THR A 15 -38.76 60.14 -20.81
CA THR A 15 -39.14 60.02 -22.22
C THR A 15 -40.39 60.86 -22.52
N GLY A 16 -41.34 60.93 -21.59
CA GLY A 16 -42.48 61.84 -21.69
C GLY A 16 -42.05 63.31 -21.74
N ARG A 17 -41.09 63.71 -20.89
CA ARG A 17 -40.50 65.06 -20.93
C ARG A 17 -39.83 65.34 -22.27
N LEU A 18 -39.03 64.40 -22.78
CA LEU A 18 -38.36 64.52 -24.08
C LEU A 18 -39.36 64.59 -25.25
N MET A 19 -40.44 63.79 -25.22
CA MET A 19 -41.52 63.88 -26.19
C MET A 19 -42.24 65.24 -26.15
N ALA A 20 -42.37 65.86 -24.96
CA ALA A 20 -42.96 67.19 -24.84
C ALA A 20 -42.04 68.31 -25.38
N GLU A 21 -40.72 68.13 -25.32
CA GLU A 21 -39.70 69.07 -25.80
C GLU A 21 -39.42 68.92 -27.31
N LEU A 22 -39.72 67.77 -27.90
CA LEU A 22 -39.47 67.48 -29.32
C LEU A 22 -40.39 68.30 -30.23
N ASP A 23 -39.81 68.95 -31.25
CA ASP A 23 -40.58 69.65 -32.30
C ASP A 23 -41.17 68.67 -33.33
N TRP A 24 -42.31 68.08 -32.98
CA TRP A 24 -43.03 67.11 -33.81
C TRP A 24 -43.45 67.65 -35.19
N ALA A 25 -43.52 68.97 -35.40
CA ALA A 25 -43.82 69.53 -36.72
C ALA A 25 -42.71 69.24 -37.75
N ARG A 26 -41.51 68.88 -37.29
CA ARG A 26 -40.36 68.51 -38.11
C ARG A 26 -40.22 66.99 -38.33
N THR A 27 -41.10 66.19 -37.74
CA THR A 27 -41.12 64.73 -37.94
C THR A 27 -42.27 64.32 -38.87
N PRO A 28 -42.26 63.10 -39.43
CA PRO A 28 -43.34 62.62 -40.29
C PRO A 28 -44.74 62.60 -39.65
N LEU A 29 -44.82 62.58 -38.30
CA LEU A 29 -46.09 62.60 -37.57
C LEU A 29 -46.75 63.99 -37.54
N GLY A 30 -46.00 65.05 -37.85
CA GLY A 30 -46.49 66.42 -37.83
C GLY A 30 -46.86 66.92 -36.43
N PRO A 31 -47.43 68.13 -36.31
CA PRO A 31 -47.69 68.77 -35.03
C PRO A 31 -48.72 68.00 -34.19
N VAL A 32 -48.48 67.88 -32.88
CA VAL A 32 -49.31 67.12 -31.91
C VAL A 32 -50.79 67.51 -31.94
N SER A 33 -51.12 68.78 -32.24
CA SER A 33 -52.50 69.25 -32.39
C SER A 33 -53.27 68.56 -33.51
N GLY A 34 -52.58 68.07 -34.53
CA GLY A 34 -53.14 67.33 -35.66
C GLY A 34 -53.18 65.81 -35.48
N TRP A 35 -52.62 65.27 -34.39
CA TRP A 35 -52.60 63.81 -34.17
C TRP A 35 -54.02 63.25 -33.97
N PRO A 36 -54.32 62.06 -34.55
CA PRO A 36 -55.61 61.38 -34.35
C PRO A 36 -55.80 60.94 -32.89
N GLN A 37 -57.06 60.66 -32.51
CA GLN A 37 -57.39 60.31 -31.13
C GLN A 37 -56.75 58.98 -30.72
N SER A 38 -56.75 58.00 -31.62
CA SER A 38 -56.07 56.70 -31.50
C SER A 38 -54.58 56.85 -31.19
N LEU A 39 -53.84 57.69 -31.92
CA LEU A 39 -52.41 57.93 -31.64
C LEU A 39 -52.21 58.54 -30.25
N ARG A 40 -53.01 59.53 -29.85
CA ARG A 40 -52.92 60.12 -28.51
C ARG A 40 -53.21 59.09 -27.42
N ALA A 41 -54.20 58.23 -27.61
CA ALA A 41 -54.51 57.14 -26.68
C ALA A 41 -53.37 56.11 -26.61
N ALA A 42 -52.80 55.74 -27.75
CA ALA A 42 -51.67 54.83 -27.86
C ALA A 42 -50.42 55.35 -27.14
N VAL A 43 -50.11 56.64 -27.30
CA VAL A 43 -49.00 57.30 -26.59
C VAL A 43 -49.22 57.28 -25.08
N ARG A 44 -50.44 57.55 -24.60
CA ARG A 44 -50.76 57.44 -23.15
C ARG A 44 -50.56 56.02 -22.63
N LEU A 45 -50.95 55.01 -23.41
CA LEU A 45 -50.73 53.61 -23.05
C LEU A 45 -49.23 53.28 -22.95
N VAL A 46 -48.44 53.66 -23.96
CA VAL A 46 -46.99 53.45 -23.96
C VAL A 46 -46.34 54.10 -22.73
N LEU A 47 -46.60 55.39 -22.51
CA LEU A 47 -45.97 56.16 -21.43
C LEU A 47 -46.41 55.72 -20.03
N SER A 48 -47.63 55.20 -19.87
CA SER A 48 -48.11 54.70 -18.57
C SER A 48 -47.70 53.26 -18.26
N SER A 49 -47.25 52.50 -19.26
CA SER A 49 -46.80 51.12 -19.08
C SER A 49 -45.47 51.06 -18.33
N ARG A 50 -45.33 50.09 -17.43
CA ARG A 50 -44.06 49.73 -16.78
C ARG A 50 -43.27 48.67 -17.56
N TYR A 51 -43.90 47.99 -18.51
CA TYR A 51 -43.20 47.09 -19.43
C TYR A 51 -42.49 47.91 -20.51
N PRO A 52 -41.30 47.50 -20.97
CA PRO A 52 -40.64 48.13 -22.11
C PRO A 52 -41.55 48.09 -23.33
N MET A 53 -41.97 49.26 -23.79
CA MET A 53 -42.98 49.38 -24.83
C MET A 53 -42.56 50.43 -25.87
N LEU A 54 -42.68 50.04 -27.13
CA LEU A 54 -42.42 50.86 -28.31
C LEU A 54 -43.67 50.86 -29.20
N LEU A 55 -44.10 52.03 -29.64
CA LEU A 55 -45.08 52.23 -30.68
C LEU A 55 -44.36 52.68 -31.95
N LEU A 56 -44.57 51.93 -33.02
CA LEU A 56 -44.21 52.33 -34.38
C LEU A 56 -45.46 52.85 -35.06
N TRP A 57 -45.42 54.07 -35.59
CA TRP A 57 -46.60 54.69 -36.21
C TRP A 57 -46.30 55.28 -37.59
N GLY A 58 -47.21 55.03 -38.53
CA GLY A 58 -47.14 55.51 -39.92
C GLY A 58 -46.20 54.69 -40.81
N ASP A 59 -46.16 55.05 -42.10
CA ASP A 59 -45.35 54.37 -43.12
C ASP A 59 -43.83 54.51 -42.89
N ASP A 60 -43.44 55.53 -42.13
CA ASP A 60 -42.05 55.80 -41.72
C ASP A 60 -41.66 55.10 -40.41
N PHE A 61 -42.56 54.30 -39.82
CA PHE A 61 -42.35 53.61 -38.54
C PHE A 61 -41.75 54.52 -37.45
N SER A 62 -42.33 55.71 -37.29
CA SER A 62 -41.87 56.69 -36.30
C SER A 62 -41.97 56.12 -34.89
N GLN A 63 -40.88 56.20 -34.12
CA GLN A 63 -40.77 55.56 -32.81
C GLN A 63 -41.28 56.45 -31.67
N LEU A 64 -42.22 55.92 -30.89
CA LEU A 64 -42.64 56.49 -29.60
C LEU A 64 -42.55 55.42 -28.53
N TYR A 65 -41.73 55.59 -27.50
CA TYR A 65 -41.48 54.56 -26.50
C TYR A 65 -41.46 55.12 -25.07
N ASN A 66 -41.39 54.25 -24.07
CA ASN A 66 -41.33 54.65 -22.65
C ASN A 66 -39.93 54.49 -22.04
N ASP A 67 -39.77 54.96 -20.79
CA ASP A 67 -38.50 54.88 -20.04
C ASP A 67 -37.99 53.45 -19.89
N ALA A 68 -38.89 52.46 -19.78
CA ALA A 68 -38.49 51.06 -19.68
C ALA A 68 -37.89 50.53 -20.98
N TYR A 69 -38.26 51.07 -22.14
CA TYR A 69 -37.67 50.72 -23.43
C TYR A 69 -36.38 51.50 -23.70
N SER A 70 -36.27 52.75 -23.22
CA SER A 70 -35.06 53.56 -23.42
C SER A 70 -33.81 52.90 -22.82
N THR A 71 -33.96 52.21 -21.70
CA THR A 71 -32.87 51.43 -21.08
C THR A 71 -32.40 50.25 -21.94
N LEU A 72 -33.30 49.63 -22.73
CA LEU A 72 -32.95 48.49 -23.59
C LEU A 72 -32.14 48.91 -24.82
N ILE A 73 -32.46 50.06 -25.41
CA ILE A 73 -31.80 50.57 -26.62
C ILE A 73 -30.54 51.41 -26.32
N GLY A 74 -30.26 51.69 -25.04
CA GLY A 74 -29.02 52.31 -24.56
C GLY A 74 -28.69 53.62 -25.27
N ASP A 75 -27.50 53.70 -25.87
CA ASP A 75 -26.92 54.91 -26.48
C ASP A 75 -27.75 55.48 -27.65
N LYS A 76 -28.72 54.72 -28.16
CA LYS A 76 -29.66 55.18 -29.19
C LYS A 76 -30.73 56.13 -28.64
N HIS A 77 -30.96 56.10 -27.34
CA HIS A 77 -31.78 57.09 -26.64
C HIS A 77 -30.95 58.37 -26.35
N PRO A 78 -31.48 59.59 -26.59
CA PRO A 78 -32.84 59.90 -27.02
C PRO A 78 -33.03 60.04 -28.54
N ALA A 79 -31.96 59.92 -29.32
CA ALA A 79 -31.99 60.18 -30.77
C ALA A 79 -32.99 59.30 -31.55
N ALA A 80 -33.36 58.13 -31.03
CA ALA A 80 -34.36 57.27 -31.67
C ALA A 80 -35.79 57.85 -31.64
N LEU A 81 -36.11 58.77 -30.73
CA LEU A 81 -37.46 59.27 -30.53
C LEU A 81 -37.95 60.06 -31.77
N GLY A 82 -39.08 59.64 -32.34
CA GLY A 82 -39.69 60.26 -33.52
C GLY A 82 -38.98 59.96 -34.85
N ASN A 83 -37.89 59.18 -34.83
CA ASN A 83 -37.16 58.75 -36.02
C ASN A 83 -37.59 57.35 -36.49
N ASP A 84 -37.19 56.99 -37.71
CA ASP A 84 -37.49 55.70 -38.34
C ASP A 84 -36.73 54.55 -37.66
N VAL A 85 -37.46 53.52 -37.22
CA VAL A 85 -36.90 52.33 -36.56
C VAL A 85 -35.95 51.54 -37.46
N ARG A 86 -36.15 51.59 -38.79
CA ARG A 86 -35.31 50.90 -39.78
C ARG A 86 -33.90 51.48 -39.82
N VAL A 87 -33.76 52.75 -39.42
CA VAL A 87 -32.48 53.43 -39.31
C VAL A 87 -31.87 53.21 -37.92
N THR A 88 -32.67 53.34 -36.86
CA THR A 88 -32.15 53.24 -35.49
C THR A 88 -31.82 51.81 -35.07
N LEU A 89 -32.51 50.81 -35.61
CA LEU A 89 -32.28 49.37 -35.36
C LEU A 89 -31.88 48.65 -36.67
N ALA A 90 -31.12 49.31 -37.53
CA ALA A 90 -30.71 48.78 -38.82
C ALA A 90 -30.04 47.39 -38.71
N GLU A 91 -29.24 47.15 -37.67
CA GLU A 91 -28.53 45.88 -37.47
C GLU A 91 -29.48 44.70 -37.18
N GLY A 92 -30.58 44.95 -36.46
CA GLY A 92 -31.57 43.93 -36.09
C GLY A 92 -32.77 43.88 -37.04
N TRP A 93 -32.89 44.83 -37.97
CA TRP A 93 -34.09 45.01 -38.78
C TRP A 93 -34.42 43.79 -39.63
N HIS A 94 -33.42 43.10 -40.19
CA HIS A 94 -33.65 41.90 -41.00
C HIS A 94 -34.38 40.77 -40.23
N VAL A 95 -34.24 40.72 -38.90
CA VAL A 95 -34.94 39.77 -38.02
C VAL A 95 -36.33 40.30 -37.65
N LEU A 96 -36.46 41.60 -37.39
CA LEU A 96 -37.69 42.22 -36.92
C LEU A 96 -38.71 42.52 -38.04
N ALA A 97 -38.24 42.85 -39.25
CA ALA A 97 -39.07 43.28 -40.37
C ALA A 97 -40.16 42.28 -40.71
N PRO A 98 -39.90 40.97 -40.87
CA PRO A 98 -40.95 40.01 -41.21
C PRO A 98 -42.07 39.96 -40.16
N LEU A 99 -41.73 40.09 -38.87
CA LEU A 99 -42.68 40.05 -37.77
C LEU A 99 -43.56 41.31 -37.72
N ILE A 100 -42.95 42.48 -37.96
CA ILE A 100 -43.64 43.77 -37.97
C ILE A 100 -44.51 43.90 -39.22
N GLU A 101 -43.97 43.58 -40.40
CA GLU A 101 -44.70 43.63 -41.67
C GLU A 101 -45.88 42.67 -41.69
N GLN A 102 -45.73 41.46 -41.13
CA GLN A 102 -46.85 40.54 -40.99
C GLN A 102 -47.95 41.09 -40.07
N ALA A 103 -47.59 41.69 -38.94
CA ALA A 103 -48.56 42.31 -38.04
C ALA A 103 -49.29 43.50 -38.70
N MET A 104 -48.55 44.31 -39.47
CA MET A 104 -49.10 45.42 -40.26
C MET A 104 -50.07 44.92 -41.35
N ALA A 105 -49.68 43.90 -42.12
CA ALA A 105 -50.45 43.41 -43.26
C ALA A 105 -51.69 42.60 -42.86
N THR A 106 -51.58 41.77 -41.81
CA THR A 106 -52.65 40.83 -41.42
C THR A 106 -53.52 41.33 -40.27
N GLY A 107 -53.02 42.27 -39.46
CA GLY A 107 -53.66 42.66 -38.22
C GLY A 107 -53.68 41.57 -37.15
N VAL A 108 -52.82 40.53 -37.27
CA VAL A 108 -52.65 39.47 -36.28
C VAL A 108 -51.36 39.73 -35.50
N ALA A 109 -51.43 39.65 -34.17
CA ALA A 109 -50.26 39.85 -33.32
C ALA A 109 -49.27 38.68 -33.42
N SER A 110 -47.97 38.98 -33.34
CA SER A 110 -46.92 37.97 -33.21
C SER A 110 -46.36 37.94 -31.79
N TRP A 111 -45.86 36.78 -31.37
CA TRP A 111 -45.10 36.61 -30.14
C TRP A 111 -43.97 35.61 -30.39
N VAL A 112 -42.73 36.03 -30.13
CA VAL A 112 -41.54 35.19 -30.30
C VAL A 112 -40.76 35.22 -28.99
N PRO A 113 -40.67 34.08 -28.27
CA PRO A 113 -39.84 33.99 -27.08
C PRO A 113 -38.36 33.90 -27.46
N ALA A 114 -37.51 34.53 -26.66
CA ALA A 114 -36.04 34.45 -26.80
C ALA A 114 -35.53 34.66 -28.25
N LEU A 115 -36.08 35.66 -28.95
CA LEU A 115 -35.58 36.10 -30.25
C LEU A 115 -34.17 36.66 -30.09
N GLN A 116 -33.21 36.05 -30.77
CA GLN A 116 -31.83 36.53 -30.79
C GLN A 116 -31.73 37.79 -31.67
N LEU A 117 -31.17 38.86 -31.10
CA LEU A 117 -30.86 40.09 -31.79
C LEU A 117 -29.40 40.47 -31.50
N LEU A 118 -28.67 40.78 -32.55
CA LEU A 118 -27.35 41.39 -32.42
C LEU A 118 -27.52 42.88 -32.20
N LEU A 119 -26.92 43.40 -31.14
CA LEU A 119 -26.98 44.82 -30.80
C LEU A 119 -25.58 45.39 -30.73
N GLU A 120 -25.35 46.52 -31.39
CA GLU A 120 -24.14 47.31 -31.16
C GLU A 120 -24.39 48.24 -29.96
N ARG A 121 -23.99 47.80 -28.77
CA ARG A 121 -24.09 48.56 -27.52
C ARG A 121 -22.87 48.31 -26.64
N ALA A 122 -22.49 49.28 -25.81
CA ALA A 122 -21.29 49.20 -24.97
C ALA A 122 -19.96 48.96 -25.73
N GLY A 123 -19.88 49.37 -27.00
CA GLY A 123 -18.65 49.35 -27.81
C GLY A 123 -18.30 48.01 -28.46
N TYR A 124 -19.20 47.01 -28.44
CA TYR A 124 -19.03 45.74 -29.14
C TYR A 124 -20.39 45.23 -29.66
N ARG A 125 -20.37 44.20 -30.50
CA ARG A 125 -21.57 43.54 -31.00
C ARG A 125 -22.00 42.47 -30.02
N GLU A 126 -23.07 42.72 -29.28
CA GLU A 126 -23.55 41.84 -28.23
C GLU A 126 -24.60 40.85 -28.74
N GLU A 127 -24.47 39.59 -28.32
CA GLU A 127 -25.54 38.60 -28.41
C GLU A 127 -26.58 38.90 -27.32
N ALA A 128 -27.79 39.30 -27.72
CA ALA A 128 -28.90 39.58 -26.83
C ALA A 128 -30.16 38.80 -27.23
N TYR A 129 -31.00 38.46 -26.26
CA TYR A 129 -32.22 37.68 -26.46
C TYR A 129 -33.43 38.40 -25.89
N PHE A 130 -34.49 38.53 -26.68
CA PHE A 130 -35.70 39.25 -26.30
C PHE A 130 -36.93 38.38 -26.50
N SER A 131 -37.82 38.38 -25.51
CA SER A 131 -39.19 37.93 -25.74
C SER A 131 -39.99 39.11 -26.29
N VAL A 132 -40.38 39.05 -27.56
CA VAL A 132 -40.98 40.19 -28.27
C VAL A 132 -42.40 39.86 -28.72
N SER A 133 -43.32 40.80 -28.53
CA SER A 133 -44.65 40.76 -29.13
C SER A 133 -44.92 42.00 -29.96
N HIS A 134 -45.40 41.80 -31.18
CA HIS A 134 -45.82 42.87 -32.10
C HIS A 134 -47.34 42.78 -32.29
N ALA A 135 -48.09 43.73 -31.75
CA ALA A 135 -49.54 43.84 -31.88
C ALA A 135 -49.93 45.02 -32.77
N PRO A 136 -50.94 44.91 -33.66
CA PRO A 136 -51.32 45.99 -34.57
C PRO A 136 -51.89 47.19 -33.80
N ALA A 137 -51.45 48.39 -34.17
CA ALA A 137 -52.04 49.66 -33.75
C ALA A 137 -52.95 50.19 -34.85
N ARG A 138 -54.18 50.57 -34.47
CA ARG A 138 -55.23 51.00 -35.41
C ARG A 138 -55.53 52.48 -35.29
N ASP A 139 -55.84 53.11 -36.42
CA ASP A 139 -56.31 54.50 -36.47
C ASP A 139 -57.79 54.63 -36.07
N ASP A 140 -58.31 55.87 -36.15
CA ASP A 140 -59.70 56.19 -35.80
C ASP A 140 -60.71 55.51 -36.77
N GLU A 141 -60.26 55.10 -37.97
CA GLU A 141 -61.04 54.34 -38.95
C GLU A 141 -60.89 52.81 -38.82
N GLY A 142 -60.08 52.33 -37.86
CA GLY A 142 -59.86 50.91 -37.59
C GLY A 142 -58.85 50.21 -38.52
N ARG A 143 -58.14 50.96 -39.36
CA ARG A 143 -57.06 50.47 -40.24
C ARG A 143 -55.79 50.29 -39.43
N THR A 144 -55.02 49.23 -39.71
CA THR A 144 -53.70 49.04 -39.08
C THR A 144 -52.71 50.03 -39.69
N VAL A 145 -52.21 50.95 -38.88
CA VAL A 145 -51.27 52.03 -39.29
C VAL A 145 -49.98 52.03 -38.47
N GLY A 146 -49.83 51.05 -37.58
CA GLY A 146 -48.66 50.94 -36.72
C GLY A 146 -48.64 49.62 -35.96
N VAL A 147 -47.65 49.49 -35.07
CA VAL A 147 -47.45 48.30 -34.23
C VAL A 147 -47.05 48.71 -32.83
N PHE A 148 -47.73 48.16 -31.83
CA PHE A 148 -47.26 48.10 -30.46
C PHE A 148 -46.28 46.94 -30.30
N THR A 149 -45.08 47.25 -29.84
CA THR A 149 -44.04 46.30 -29.52
C THR A 149 -43.85 46.28 -28.02
N VAL A 150 -44.05 45.13 -27.40
CA VAL A 150 -43.68 44.87 -26.01
C VAL A 150 -42.51 43.91 -26.04
N CYS A 151 -41.44 44.23 -25.33
CA CYS A 151 -40.27 43.37 -25.27
C CYS A 151 -39.73 43.27 -23.85
N SER A 152 -39.13 42.13 -23.54
CA SER A 152 -38.37 41.92 -22.32
C SER A 152 -37.07 41.20 -22.67
N GLU A 153 -35.95 41.71 -22.18
CA GLU A 153 -34.66 41.06 -22.33
C GLU A 153 -34.59 39.80 -21.45
N VAL A 154 -34.19 38.68 -22.05
CA VAL A 154 -34.02 37.36 -21.40
C VAL A 154 -32.62 36.79 -21.65
N THR A 155 -31.67 37.65 -22.04
CA THR A 155 -30.28 37.28 -22.37
C THR A 155 -29.60 36.46 -21.28
N GLU A 156 -29.63 36.94 -20.03
CA GLU A 156 -29.00 36.26 -18.91
C GLU A 156 -29.59 34.86 -18.65
N GLN A 157 -30.91 34.72 -18.83
CA GLN A 157 -31.59 33.43 -18.68
C GLN A 157 -31.12 32.44 -19.76
N VAL A 158 -31.15 32.84 -21.03
CA VAL A 158 -30.79 31.96 -22.16
C VAL A 158 -29.30 31.56 -22.09
N VAL A 159 -28.42 32.52 -21.83
CA VAL A 159 -26.98 32.27 -21.70
C VAL A 159 -26.69 31.41 -20.47
N GLY A 160 -27.35 31.66 -19.34
CA GLY A 160 -27.23 30.85 -18.13
C GLY A 160 -27.65 29.40 -18.36
N GLU A 161 -28.80 29.16 -19.02
CA GLU A 161 -29.26 27.82 -19.39
C GLU A 161 -28.28 27.09 -20.32
N ARG A 162 -27.70 27.79 -21.31
CA ARG A 162 -26.72 27.24 -22.25
C ARG A 162 -25.42 26.82 -21.54
N ARG A 163 -24.89 27.70 -20.69
CA ARG A 163 -23.69 27.44 -19.87
C ARG A 163 -23.88 26.30 -18.88
N LEU A 164 -25.03 26.24 -18.21
CA LEU A 164 -25.38 25.13 -17.31
C LEU A 164 -25.49 23.80 -18.07
N ARG A 165 -26.01 23.81 -19.31
CA ARG A 165 -26.05 22.62 -20.16
C ARG A 165 -24.64 22.10 -20.46
N LEU A 166 -23.72 22.97 -20.87
CA LEU A 166 -22.31 22.58 -21.10
C LEU A 166 -21.67 21.98 -19.83
N LEU A 167 -21.82 22.63 -18.67
CA LEU A 167 -21.29 22.08 -17.40
C LEU A 167 -21.88 20.70 -17.08
N ARG A 168 -23.17 20.51 -17.35
CA ARG A 168 -23.84 19.22 -17.16
C ARG A 168 -23.29 18.16 -18.11
N ASP A 169 -23.13 18.48 -19.39
CA ASP A 169 -22.65 17.54 -20.40
C ASP A 169 -21.22 17.07 -20.09
N LEU A 170 -20.37 17.97 -19.56
CA LEU A 170 -19.03 17.62 -19.08
C LEU A 170 -19.05 16.71 -17.84
N SER A 171 -19.97 16.95 -16.90
CA SER A 171 -20.09 16.15 -15.67
C SER A 171 -20.44 14.68 -15.97
N VAL A 172 -21.28 14.43 -16.98
CA VAL A 172 -21.69 13.07 -17.40
C VAL A 172 -20.51 12.25 -17.92
N LEU A 173 -19.49 12.89 -18.48
CA LEU A 173 -18.28 12.20 -18.94
C LEU A 173 -17.40 11.68 -17.79
N GLY A 174 -17.58 12.17 -16.57
CA GLY A 174 -16.85 11.75 -15.37
C GLY A 174 -17.35 10.46 -14.72
N ASP A 175 -18.53 9.96 -15.09
CA ASP A 175 -19.26 8.85 -14.42
C ASP A 175 -18.86 7.43 -14.86
N GLY A 176 -17.60 7.20 -15.25
CA GLY A 176 -17.00 5.87 -15.13
C GLY A 176 -17.01 4.95 -16.36
N ARG A 177 -16.62 5.47 -17.55
CA ARG A 177 -16.38 4.62 -18.74
C ARG A 177 -15.11 4.95 -19.53
N THR A 178 -14.21 5.75 -18.97
CA THR A 178 -13.12 6.32 -19.75
C THR A 178 -11.84 5.48 -19.66
N VAL A 179 -11.24 5.25 -20.83
CA VAL A 179 -10.23 4.19 -21.11
C VAL A 179 -8.79 4.68 -20.91
N ASP A 180 -8.57 6.00 -20.80
CA ASP A 180 -7.28 6.66 -20.64
C ASP A 180 -7.50 8.17 -20.41
N VAL A 181 -6.50 8.87 -19.87
CA VAL A 181 -6.49 10.32 -19.62
C VAL A 181 -6.58 11.10 -20.95
N ASP A 182 -5.82 10.70 -21.96
CA ASP A 182 -5.79 11.37 -23.28
C ASP A 182 -7.16 11.29 -23.97
N ALA A 183 -7.79 10.11 -23.95
CA ALA A 183 -9.13 9.93 -24.48
C ALA A 183 -10.19 10.75 -23.72
N THR A 184 -9.97 11.00 -22.42
CA THR A 184 -10.86 11.84 -21.60
C THR A 184 -10.72 13.30 -21.95
N ALA A 185 -9.49 13.81 -22.08
CA ALA A 185 -9.24 15.18 -22.53
C ALA A 185 -9.85 15.45 -23.91
N ALA A 186 -9.72 14.50 -24.86
CA ALA A 186 -10.32 14.62 -26.19
C ALA A 186 -11.85 14.78 -26.13
N ARG A 187 -12.55 13.92 -25.37
CA ARG A 187 -14.02 14.03 -25.20
C ARG A 187 -14.47 15.31 -24.52
N LEU A 188 -13.71 15.80 -23.54
CA LEU A 188 -13.99 17.08 -22.88
C LEU A 188 -13.92 18.23 -23.88
N ILE A 189 -12.87 18.24 -24.73
CA ILE A 189 -12.73 19.22 -25.81
C ILE A 189 -13.84 19.09 -26.85
N ASP A 190 -14.19 17.89 -27.30
CA ASP A 190 -15.30 17.68 -28.25
C ASP A 190 -16.64 18.22 -27.71
N THR A 191 -16.85 18.08 -26.38
CA THR A 191 -18.05 18.61 -25.72
C THR A 191 -18.04 20.13 -25.69
N ILE A 192 -16.88 20.74 -25.40
CA ILE A 192 -16.70 22.20 -25.44
C ILE A 192 -16.91 22.72 -26.87
N ASP A 193 -16.40 22.02 -27.88
CA ASP A 193 -16.51 22.38 -29.30
C ASP A 193 -17.97 22.48 -29.77
N SER A 194 -18.88 21.69 -29.18
CA SER A 194 -20.32 21.79 -29.45
C SER A 194 -21.01 23.04 -28.88
N HIS A 195 -20.28 23.90 -28.15
CA HIS A 195 -20.79 25.10 -27.48
C HIS A 195 -19.98 26.38 -27.83
N PRO A 196 -19.78 26.70 -29.13
CA PRO A 196 -18.83 27.74 -29.58
C PRO A 196 -19.23 29.18 -29.21
N LEU A 197 -20.49 29.41 -28.84
CA LEU A 197 -20.97 30.73 -28.40
C LEU A 197 -20.52 31.09 -26.98
N ASP A 198 -20.24 30.08 -26.15
CA ASP A 198 -19.80 30.28 -24.75
C ASP A 198 -18.31 30.03 -24.57
N VAL A 199 -17.73 29.10 -25.31
CA VAL A 199 -16.29 28.79 -25.28
C VAL A 199 -15.82 28.56 -26.72
N PRO A 200 -15.45 29.62 -27.46
CA PRO A 200 -15.11 29.53 -28.88
C PRO A 200 -13.81 28.79 -29.19
N PHE A 201 -12.90 28.67 -28.21
CA PHE A 201 -11.72 27.81 -28.30
C PHE A 201 -11.33 27.35 -26.90
N ALA A 202 -10.69 26.19 -26.80
CA ALA A 202 -10.14 25.70 -25.54
C ALA A 202 -8.92 24.81 -25.77
N ALA A 203 -7.99 24.80 -24.82
CA ALA A 203 -6.89 23.84 -24.77
C ALA A 203 -6.69 23.36 -23.33
N ILE A 204 -6.54 22.05 -23.16
CA ILE A 204 -6.30 21.40 -21.88
C ILE A 204 -4.84 20.99 -21.82
N TYR A 205 -4.14 21.47 -20.79
CA TYR A 205 -2.78 21.09 -20.46
C TYR A 205 -2.78 20.31 -19.16
N LEU A 206 -2.10 19.16 -19.13
CA LEU A 206 -1.91 18.36 -17.94
C LEU A 206 -0.48 18.48 -17.44
N ARG A 207 -0.31 18.61 -16.13
CA ARG A 207 0.99 18.65 -15.48
C ARG A 207 1.54 17.24 -15.25
N ASN A 208 2.80 17.04 -15.61
CA ASN A 208 3.59 15.86 -15.27
C ASN A 208 4.94 16.33 -14.70
N GLY A 209 5.05 16.39 -13.38
CA GLY A 209 6.20 16.95 -12.69
C GLY A 209 6.42 18.44 -13.03
N ALA A 210 7.56 18.74 -13.65
CA ALA A 210 7.95 20.09 -14.07
C ALA A 210 7.51 20.43 -15.51
N VAL A 211 6.71 19.59 -16.17
CA VAL A 211 6.29 19.78 -17.57
C VAL A 211 4.77 19.88 -17.66
N LEU A 212 4.24 20.83 -18.42
CA LEU A 212 2.87 20.82 -18.90
C LEU A 212 2.83 20.21 -20.31
N ARG A 213 1.94 19.26 -20.55
CA ARG A 213 1.67 18.70 -21.88
C ARG A 213 0.26 19.07 -22.31
N ARG A 214 0.11 19.60 -23.52
CA ARG A 214 -1.17 19.81 -24.19
C ARG A 214 -1.78 18.44 -24.51
N LEU A 215 -2.95 18.14 -23.93
CA LEU A 215 -3.65 16.87 -24.16
C LEU A 215 -4.61 16.95 -25.33
N ALA A 216 -5.35 18.05 -25.42
CA ALA A 216 -6.36 18.27 -26.45
C ALA A 216 -6.64 19.76 -26.59
N CYS A 217 -7.10 20.18 -27.77
CA CYS A 217 -7.56 21.53 -28.03
C CYS A 217 -8.63 21.57 -29.12
N THR A 218 -9.53 22.56 -29.05
CA THR A 218 -10.41 22.98 -30.14
C THR A 218 -10.09 24.42 -30.55
N GLY A 219 -10.30 24.75 -31.81
CA GLY A 219 -10.00 26.04 -32.43
C GLY A 219 -8.51 26.26 -32.72
N GLY A 220 -7.58 25.73 -31.92
CA GLY A 220 -6.17 26.16 -31.89
C GLY A 220 -5.28 25.91 -33.13
N ASP A 221 -5.50 24.87 -33.93
CA ASP A 221 -4.51 24.40 -34.93
C ASP A 221 -4.99 24.49 -36.40
N GLN A 222 -6.17 25.05 -36.69
CA GLN A 222 -6.60 25.24 -38.09
C GLN A 222 -5.87 26.43 -38.74
N GLY A 223 -4.63 26.17 -39.19
CA GLY A 223 -3.85 27.07 -40.05
C GLY A 223 -2.72 27.85 -39.37
N HIS A 224 -2.46 27.66 -38.07
CA HIS A 224 -1.38 28.34 -37.31
C HIS A 224 -0.56 27.32 -36.50
N GLU A 225 0.21 26.46 -37.17
CA GLU A 225 1.12 25.50 -36.50
C GLU A 225 2.06 26.22 -35.52
N GLY A 226 2.14 25.73 -34.28
CA GLY A 226 3.04 26.23 -33.25
C GLY A 226 2.53 27.45 -32.46
N ALA A 227 1.31 27.92 -32.70
CA ALA A 227 0.73 29.02 -31.91
C ALA A 227 0.48 28.65 -30.44
N LEU A 228 0.14 27.39 -30.18
CA LEU A 228 0.03 26.80 -28.84
C LEU A 228 1.14 25.76 -28.64
N PRO A 229 1.92 25.83 -27.55
CA PRO A 229 3.00 24.87 -27.32
C PRO A 229 2.43 23.49 -26.99
N ASP A 230 3.00 22.42 -27.57
CA ASP A 230 2.61 21.04 -27.19
C ASP A 230 3.12 20.66 -25.80
N THR A 231 4.28 21.17 -25.43
CA THR A 231 4.92 20.94 -24.14
C THR A 231 5.54 22.23 -23.63
N VAL A 232 5.51 22.41 -22.31
CA VAL A 232 6.09 23.57 -21.61
C VAL A 232 6.86 23.08 -20.40
N GLU A 233 8.16 23.36 -20.34
CA GLU A 233 8.97 23.12 -19.14
C GLU A 233 8.76 24.28 -18.15
N LEU A 234 8.19 24.03 -16.99
CA LEU A 234 7.85 25.07 -16.01
C LEU A 234 9.08 25.80 -15.44
N ALA A 235 10.27 25.18 -15.49
CA ALA A 235 11.52 25.80 -15.06
C ALA A 235 12.07 26.81 -16.08
N ASP A 236 11.83 26.58 -17.37
CA ASP A 236 12.15 27.51 -18.45
C ASP A 236 11.03 27.48 -19.53
N PRO A 237 9.88 28.12 -19.27
CA PRO A 237 8.68 27.96 -20.09
C PRO A 237 8.81 28.48 -21.53
N GLY A 238 9.83 29.31 -21.79
CA GLY A 238 9.97 30.04 -23.04
C GLY A 238 8.91 31.14 -23.24
N PRO A 239 9.14 32.04 -24.22
CA PRO A 239 8.32 33.25 -24.39
C PRO A 239 6.88 32.95 -24.83
N VAL A 240 6.65 31.87 -25.58
CA VAL A 240 5.31 31.50 -26.07
C VAL A 240 4.40 31.07 -24.92
N ALA A 241 4.90 30.28 -23.96
CA ALA A 241 4.10 29.84 -22.83
C ALA A 241 3.72 30.99 -21.89
N TYR A 242 4.67 31.90 -21.62
CA TYR A 242 4.40 33.12 -20.84
C TYR A 242 3.37 34.01 -21.50
N ALA A 243 3.45 34.16 -22.83
CA ALA A 243 2.48 34.94 -23.58
C ALA A 243 1.05 34.41 -23.30
N TRP A 244 0.86 33.10 -23.25
CA TRP A 244 -0.42 32.45 -22.95
C TRP A 244 -0.77 32.37 -21.45
N GLY A 245 0.08 32.86 -20.55
CA GLY A 245 -0.15 32.79 -19.10
C GLY A 245 -0.14 31.36 -18.53
N LEU A 246 0.42 30.39 -19.26
CA LEU A 246 0.44 28.98 -18.83
C LEU A 246 1.26 28.75 -17.55
N PRO A 247 2.45 29.36 -17.37
CA PRO A 247 3.25 29.14 -16.16
C PRO A 247 2.55 29.67 -14.90
N ASP A 248 2.02 30.90 -14.96
CA ASP A 248 1.31 31.51 -13.83
C ASP A 248 0.06 30.69 -13.45
N ALA A 249 -0.70 30.21 -14.44
CA ALA A 249 -1.86 29.35 -14.20
C ALA A 249 -1.46 27.99 -13.61
N ALA A 250 -0.32 27.42 -14.01
CA ALA A 250 0.20 26.18 -13.44
C ALA A 250 0.70 26.33 -11.99
N GLU A 251 0.96 27.55 -11.55
CA GLU A 251 1.23 27.92 -10.15
C GLU A 251 -0.05 28.30 -9.38
N GLY A 252 -1.22 28.15 -9.97
CA GLY A 252 -2.50 28.44 -9.32
C GLY A 252 -3.02 29.86 -9.52
N ARG A 253 -2.37 30.69 -10.35
CA ARG A 253 -2.75 32.10 -10.59
C ARG A 253 -3.49 32.25 -11.93
N PRO A 254 -4.82 32.48 -11.93
CA PRO A 254 -5.56 32.75 -13.16
C PRO A 254 -5.01 33.95 -13.93
N THR A 255 -4.81 33.81 -15.23
CA THR A 255 -4.23 34.86 -16.08
C THR A 255 -5.16 35.18 -17.25
N GLN A 256 -5.30 36.47 -17.58
CA GLN A 256 -6.09 36.95 -18.71
C GLN A 256 -5.16 37.36 -19.86
N VAL A 257 -5.40 36.80 -21.05
CA VAL A 257 -4.67 37.10 -22.30
C VAL A 257 -5.59 37.95 -23.17
N THR A 258 -5.11 39.09 -23.69
CA THR A 258 -5.97 40.10 -24.39
C THR A 258 -5.62 40.34 -25.84
N ASP A 259 -4.53 39.75 -26.31
CA ASP A 259 -3.96 39.83 -27.65
C ASP A 259 -4.10 38.48 -28.39
N VAL A 260 -5.18 37.74 -28.12
CA VAL A 260 -5.42 36.42 -28.73
C VAL A 260 -5.50 36.52 -30.25
N ALA A 261 -6.19 37.53 -30.78
CA ALA A 261 -6.38 37.72 -32.22
C ALA A 261 -5.07 37.96 -33.00
N ASP A 262 -4.02 38.44 -32.32
CA ASP A 262 -2.70 38.67 -32.92
C ASP A 262 -1.90 37.35 -33.04
N ARG A 263 -2.30 36.33 -32.27
CA ARG A 263 -1.60 35.04 -32.15
C ARG A 263 -2.37 33.91 -32.82
N LEU A 264 -3.70 33.96 -32.74
CA LEU A 264 -4.65 32.97 -33.20
C LEU A 264 -5.84 33.69 -33.84
N ARG A 265 -5.96 33.61 -35.17
CA ARG A 265 -7.09 34.18 -35.91
C ARG A 265 -8.29 33.24 -35.88
N LEU A 266 -8.94 33.14 -34.72
CA LEU A 266 -10.07 32.25 -34.50
C LEU A 266 -11.39 33.02 -34.62
N PRO A 267 -12.20 32.77 -35.67
CA PRO A 267 -13.58 33.25 -35.68
C PRO A 267 -14.37 32.53 -34.59
N ALA A 268 -15.21 33.27 -33.88
CA ALA A 268 -16.06 32.75 -32.81
C ALA A 268 -17.53 32.83 -33.20
N GLY A 269 -18.23 31.72 -32.98
CA GLY A 269 -19.67 31.64 -33.24
C GLY A 269 -20.03 31.83 -34.72
N PRO A 270 -21.31 32.09 -35.02
CA PRO A 270 -21.82 32.20 -36.38
C PRO A 270 -21.54 33.56 -37.05
N TRP A 271 -20.78 34.45 -36.40
CA TRP A 271 -20.60 35.85 -36.84
C TRP A 271 -19.19 36.20 -37.30
N ASP A 272 -18.28 35.21 -37.33
CA ASP A 272 -16.88 35.36 -37.76
C ASP A 272 -16.06 36.45 -37.04
N ASP A 273 -16.53 36.93 -35.88
CA ASP A 273 -15.77 37.87 -35.05
C ASP A 273 -14.58 37.15 -34.41
N LEU A 274 -13.40 37.78 -34.44
CA LEU A 274 -12.19 37.18 -33.90
C LEU A 274 -12.19 37.16 -32.37
N VAL A 275 -11.78 36.04 -31.79
CA VAL A 275 -11.51 35.94 -30.34
C VAL A 275 -10.36 36.86 -29.97
N ARG A 276 -10.61 37.81 -29.06
CA ARG A 276 -9.60 38.77 -28.58
C ARG A 276 -9.05 38.41 -27.21
N THR A 277 -9.86 37.80 -26.36
CA THR A 277 -9.51 37.53 -24.96
C THR A 277 -9.57 36.02 -24.68
N ALA A 278 -8.67 35.54 -23.82
CA ALA A 278 -8.70 34.20 -23.25
C ALA A 278 -8.34 34.22 -21.76
N LEU A 279 -8.71 33.16 -21.06
CA LEU A 279 -8.33 32.91 -19.67
C LEU A 279 -7.49 31.64 -19.60
N ALA A 280 -6.31 31.75 -18.99
CA ALA A 280 -5.55 30.61 -18.51
C ALA A 280 -5.92 30.36 -17.06
N LEU A 281 -6.53 29.20 -16.78
CA LEU A 281 -7.11 28.84 -15.49
C LEU A 281 -6.43 27.60 -14.93
N PRO A 282 -6.06 27.59 -13.64
CA PRO A 282 -5.60 26.38 -12.97
C PRO A 282 -6.71 25.32 -12.97
N LEU A 283 -6.35 24.08 -13.28
CA LEU A 283 -7.20 22.91 -13.02
C LEU A 283 -6.99 22.49 -11.56
N PRO A 284 -7.98 22.67 -10.65
CA PRO A 284 -7.75 22.48 -9.23
C PRO A 284 -7.40 21.02 -8.90
N SER A 285 -6.31 20.81 -8.19
CA SER A 285 -5.90 19.53 -7.58
C SER A 285 -6.61 19.29 -6.24
N GLY A 286 -6.50 18.08 -5.69
CA GLY A 286 -6.83 17.83 -4.27
C GLY A 286 -5.72 18.28 -3.32
N ASP A 287 -4.54 18.59 -3.85
CA ASP A 287 -3.37 19.12 -3.14
C ASP A 287 -3.34 20.64 -3.34
N GLU A 288 -3.46 21.43 -2.27
CA GLU A 288 -3.68 22.89 -2.37
C GLU A 288 -2.54 23.65 -3.10
N ASP A 289 -1.33 23.06 -3.17
CA ASP A 289 -0.13 23.74 -3.66
C ASP A 289 0.25 23.44 -5.12
N GLN A 290 -0.40 22.49 -5.81
CA GLN A 290 -0.05 22.15 -7.21
C GLN A 290 -1.25 21.79 -8.08
N PRO A 291 -1.75 22.72 -8.92
CA PRO A 291 -2.79 22.43 -9.90
C PRO A 291 -2.48 21.20 -10.75
N LEU A 292 -3.54 20.46 -11.09
CA LEU A 292 -3.49 19.28 -11.97
C LEU A 292 -2.99 19.64 -13.38
N GLY A 293 -3.19 20.89 -13.79
CA GLY A 293 -2.88 21.38 -15.12
C GLY A 293 -3.47 22.76 -15.36
N VAL A 294 -3.64 23.12 -16.62
CA VAL A 294 -4.15 24.43 -17.04
C VAL A 294 -5.23 24.26 -18.11
N LEU A 295 -6.35 24.95 -17.94
CA LEU A 295 -7.34 25.18 -19.00
C LEU A 295 -7.08 26.56 -19.61
N LEU A 296 -6.77 26.60 -20.90
CA LEU A 296 -6.81 27.84 -21.68
C LEU A 296 -8.17 27.91 -22.38
N ALA A 297 -9.00 28.90 -22.04
CA ALA A 297 -10.36 29.05 -22.58
C ALA A 297 -10.55 30.42 -23.25
N GLY A 298 -11.04 30.44 -24.48
CA GLY A 298 -11.41 31.65 -25.21
C GLY A 298 -12.66 32.32 -24.67
N ILE A 299 -12.70 33.64 -24.75
CA ILE A 299 -13.85 34.45 -24.38
C ILE A 299 -14.59 34.87 -25.64
N SER A 300 -15.90 34.61 -25.68
CA SER A 300 -16.77 34.98 -26.80
C SER A 300 -16.71 36.48 -27.07
N PRO A 301 -16.43 36.92 -28.31
CA PRO A 301 -16.36 38.35 -28.65
C PRO A 301 -17.72 39.03 -28.55
N SER A 302 -18.81 38.27 -28.57
CA SER A 302 -20.18 38.77 -28.47
C SER A 302 -20.67 38.95 -27.04
N ARG A 303 -19.79 38.77 -26.03
CA ARG A 303 -20.09 38.92 -24.60
C ARG A 303 -18.96 39.63 -23.87
N GLY A 304 -19.31 40.58 -23.01
CA GLY A 304 -18.35 41.15 -22.06
C GLY A 304 -17.86 40.12 -21.03
N LEU A 305 -16.59 40.22 -20.62
CA LEU A 305 -16.02 39.38 -19.56
C LEU A 305 -16.39 39.90 -18.17
N ASP A 306 -17.65 39.72 -17.81
CA ASP A 306 -18.21 40.02 -16.50
C ASP A 306 -17.91 38.92 -15.44
N GLU A 307 -18.32 39.17 -14.20
CA GLU A 307 -18.10 38.25 -13.08
C GLU A 307 -18.81 36.89 -13.27
N ALA A 308 -20.00 36.90 -13.88
CA ALA A 308 -20.75 35.68 -14.15
C ALA A 308 -20.03 34.80 -15.18
N TYR A 309 -19.41 35.41 -16.21
CA TYR A 309 -18.63 34.70 -17.20
C TYR A 309 -17.30 34.17 -16.64
N ARG A 310 -16.65 34.94 -15.76
CA ARG A 310 -15.46 34.46 -15.01
C ARG A 310 -15.82 33.26 -14.14
N SER A 311 -16.91 33.35 -13.37
CA SER A 311 -17.42 32.26 -12.52
C SER A 311 -17.74 31.01 -13.34
N PHE A 312 -18.38 31.16 -14.50
CA PHE A 312 -18.64 30.05 -15.40
C PHE A 312 -17.36 29.34 -15.86
N ASN A 313 -16.33 30.08 -16.27
CA ASN A 313 -15.06 29.47 -16.70
C ASN A 313 -14.30 28.81 -15.54
N GLN A 314 -14.42 29.32 -14.31
CA GLN A 314 -13.89 28.65 -13.12
C GLN A 314 -14.60 27.32 -12.85
N LEU A 315 -15.94 27.28 -12.94
CA LEU A 315 -16.71 26.05 -12.83
C LEU A 315 -16.35 25.06 -13.95
N LEU A 316 -16.12 25.55 -15.16
CA LEU A 316 -15.66 24.75 -16.30
C LEU A 316 -14.31 24.07 -15.99
N ALA A 317 -13.33 24.82 -15.48
CA ALA A 317 -12.04 24.28 -15.05
C ALA A 317 -12.19 23.23 -13.93
N GLN A 318 -13.10 23.44 -12.97
CA GLN A 318 -13.40 22.47 -11.92
C GLN A 318 -13.96 21.16 -12.48
N GLN A 319 -14.95 21.22 -13.39
CA GLN A 319 -15.54 20.01 -13.99
C GLN A 319 -14.51 19.21 -14.81
N ILE A 320 -13.67 19.90 -15.58
CA ILE A 320 -12.56 19.27 -16.33
C ILE A 320 -11.58 18.60 -15.38
N SER A 321 -11.23 19.26 -14.28
CA SER A 321 -10.31 18.70 -13.30
C SER A 321 -10.84 17.42 -12.65
N VAL A 322 -12.11 17.39 -12.28
CA VAL A 322 -12.76 16.17 -11.73
C VAL A 322 -12.68 15.02 -12.74
N ALA A 323 -13.03 15.27 -14.00
CA ALA A 323 -13.00 14.24 -15.03
C ALA A 323 -11.59 13.68 -15.30
N LEU A 324 -10.57 14.56 -15.35
CA LEU A 324 -9.18 14.14 -15.56
C LEU A 324 -8.59 13.40 -14.36
N ARG A 325 -8.90 13.83 -13.13
CA ARG A 325 -8.46 13.12 -11.91
C ARG A 325 -9.01 11.70 -11.87
N ASN A 326 -10.32 11.54 -12.10
CA ASN A 326 -10.95 10.22 -12.11
C ASN A 326 -10.30 9.29 -13.17
N ALA A 327 -9.92 9.84 -14.33
CA ALA A 327 -9.22 9.08 -15.36
C ALA A 327 -7.80 8.65 -14.93
N GLN A 328 -7.04 9.54 -14.28
CA GLN A 328 -5.71 9.22 -13.74
C GLN A 328 -5.77 8.12 -12.66
N GLU A 329 -6.67 8.29 -11.69
CA GLU A 329 -6.84 7.32 -10.60
C GLU A 329 -7.23 5.93 -11.13
N TYR A 330 -8.14 5.88 -12.12
CA TYR A 330 -8.53 4.63 -12.74
C TYR A 330 -7.37 3.95 -13.48
N GLU A 331 -6.55 4.72 -14.20
CA GLU A 331 -5.40 4.17 -14.92
C GLU A 331 -4.32 3.63 -13.98
N GLU A 332 -4.02 4.36 -12.88
CA GLU A 332 -3.08 3.92 -11.85
C GLU A 332 -3.53 2.63 -11.16
N GLU A 333 -4.81 2.54 -10.80
CA GLU A 333 -5.37 1.34 -10.18
C GLU A 333 -5.31 0.14 -11.14
N ARG A 334 -5.62 0.34 -12.43
CA ARG A 334 -5.49 -0.71 -13.44
C ARG A 334 -4.04 -1.21 -13.57
N ARG A 335 -3.07 -0.30 -13.65
CA ARG A 335 -1.64 -0.66 -13.71
C ARG A 335 -1.20 -1.43 -12.46
N ARG A 336 -1.71 -1.07 -11.28
CA ARG A 336 -1.42 -1.77 -10.03
C ARG A 336 -1.96 -3.20 -10.01
N VAL A 337 -3.20 -3.39 -10.45
CA VAL A 337 -3.82 -4.72 -10.56
C VAL A 337 -3.07 -5.61 -11.55
N GLU A 338 -2.69 -5.07 -12.71
CA GLU A 338 -1.91 -5.80 -13.73
C GLU A 338 -0.52 -6.21 -13.20
N ALA A 339 0.18 -5.31 -12.48
CA ALA A 339 1.47 -5.61 -11.88
C ALA A 339 1.38 -6.72 -10.80
N LEU A 340 0.33 -6.70 -9.98
CA LEU A 340 0.08 -7.74 -8.98
C LEU A 340 -0.20 -9.10 -9.63
N ALA A 341 -0.97 -9.12 -10.72
CA ALA A 341 -1.28 -10.34 -11.45
C ALA A 341 -0.02 -10.96 -12.09
N GLU A 342 0.87 -10.16 -12.67
CA GLU A 342 2.12 -10.69 -13.24
C GLU A 342 3.05 -11.22 -12.15
N LEU A 343 3.12 -10.56 -10.99
CA LEU A 343 3.92 -11.04 -9.87
C LEU A 343 3.42 -12.39 -9.35
N ASP A 344 2.10 -12.59 -9.26
CA ASP A 344 1.52 -13.88 -8.87
C ASP A 344 1.78 -14.98 -9.90
N ARG A 345 1.76 -14.65 -11.20
CA ARG A 345 2.12 -15.57 -12.29
C ARG A 345 3.58 -16.01 -12.21
N VAL A 346 4.51 -15.06 -12.05
CA VAL A 346 5.94 -15.33 -11.89
C VAL A 346 6.21 -16.20 -10.65
N LYS A 347 5.55 -15.90 -9.53
CA LYS A 347 5.65 -16.70 -8.30
C LYS A 347 5.21 -18.15 -8.54
N THR A 348 4.11 -18.34 -9.25
CA THR A 348 3.59 -19.66 -9.61
C THR A 348 4.58 -20.46 -10.46
N ASP A 349 5.09 -19.86 -11.54
CA ASP A 349 5.95 -20.56 -12.51
C ASP A 349 7.29 -20.95 -11.87
N PHE A 350 7.80 -20.09 -10.96
CA PHE A 350 8.98 -20.39 -10.15
C PHE A 350 8.84 -21.70 -9.38
N PHE A 351 7.74 -21.88 -8.62
CA PHE A 351 7.55 -23.11 -7.83
C PHE A 351 7.34 -24.36 -8.69
N ALA A 352 6.70 -24.23 -9.86
CA ALA A 352 6.51 -25.36 -10.77
C ALA A 352 7.84 -25.88 -11.35
N ASN A 353 8.74 -24.98 -11.75
CA ASN A 353 10.03 -25.34 -12.35
C ASN A 353 11.02 -25.91 -11.33
N VAL A 354 11.08 -25.31 -10.13
CA VAL A 354 11.95 -25.74 -9.03
C VAL A 354 11.71 -27.21 -8.63
N SER A 355 10.46 -27.68 -8.75
CA SER A 355 10.07 -29.08 -8.52
C SER A 355 10.89 -30.08 -9.34
N HIS A 356 10.98 -29.83 -10.65
CA HIS A 356 11.63 -30.71 -11.59
C HIS A 356 13.15 -30.67 -11.41
N GLU A 357 13.69 -29.48 -11.12
CA GLU A 357 15.12 -29.28 -10.87
C GLU A 357 15.62 -29.96 -9.60
N PHE A 358 14.82 -30.04 -8.54
CA PHE A 358 15.21 -30.79 -7.32
C PHE A 358 14.98 -32.29 -7.43
N ARG A 359 13.91 -32.74 -8.11
CA ARG A 359 13.59 -34.17 -8.19
C ARG A 359 14.63 -34.96 -8.98
N THR A 360 15.13 -34.41 -10.08
CA THR A 360 16.08 -35.08 -10.97
C THR A 360 17.39 -35.50 -10.27
N PRO A 361 18.15 -34.60 -9.61
CA PRO A 361 19.38 -35.00 -8.91
C PRO A 361 19.11 -35.93 -7.73
N LEU A 362 17.98 -35.78 -7.03
CA LEU A 362 17.59 -36.68 -5.95
C LEU A 362 17.33 -38.11 -6.45
N THR A 363 16.62 -38.26 -7.57
CA THR A 363 16.39 -39.57 -8.19
C THR A 363 17.71 -40.21 -8.63
N LEU A 364 18.63 -39.43 -9.19
CA LEU A 364 19.96 -39.89 -9.60
C LEU A 364 20.89 -40.25 -8.41
N MET A 365 20.61 -39.75 -7.21
CA MET A 365 21.30 -40.20 -5.98
C MET A 365 20.62 -41.44 -5.38
N LEU A 366 19.29 -41.45 -5.29
CA LEU A 366 18.53 -42.49 -4.60
C LEU A 366 18.61 -43.86 -5.30
N GLY A 367 18.54 -43.88 -6.63
CA GLY A 367 18.61 -45.12 -7.41
C GLY A 367 19.90 -45.90 -7.15
N PRO A 368 21.09 -45.33 -7.45
CA PRO A 368 22.37 -46.00 -7.20
C PRO A 368 22.61 -46.37 -5.74
N LEU A 369 22.15 -45.54 -4.79
CA LEU A 369 22.25 -45.86 -3.36
C LEU A 369 21.39 -47.07 -2.99
N ALA A 370 20.16 -47.17 -3.51
CA ALA A 370 19.28 -48.31 -3.27
C ALA A 370 19.81 -49.60 -3.93
N ASP A 371 20.30 -49.51 -5.16
CA ASP A 371 20.92 -50.63 -5.89
C ASP A 371 22.11 -51.18 -5.09
N ALA A 372 23.00 -50.32 -4.59
CA ALA A 372 24.16 -50.74 -3.81
C ALA A 372 23.81 -51.39 -2.45
N LEU A 373 22.66 -51.04 -1.85
CA LEU A 373 22.20 -51.64 -0.59
C LEU A 373 21.52 -53.00 -0.77
N THR A 374 20.94 -53.22 -1.95
CA THR A 374 20.17 -54.42 -2.31
C THR A 374 20.97 -55.41 -3.17
N ASP A 375 22.15 -55.03 -3.65
CA ASP A 375 23.04 -55.89 -4.45
C ASP A 375 23.48 -57.14 -3.66
N ALA A 376 22.89 -58.28 -4.02
CA ALA A 376 23.20 -59.59 -3.45
C ALA A 376 24.44 -60.24 -4.09
N THR A 377 24.91 -59.74 -5.25
CA THR A 377 26.05 -60.29 -6.00
C THR A 377 27.38 -59.69 -5.58
N ALA A 378 27.39 -58.42 -5.17
CA ALA A 378 28.55 -57.72 -4.63
C ALA A 378 28.18 -56.91 -3.36
N PRO A 379 27.94 -57.59 -2.22
CA PRO A 379 27.49 -56.90 -1.00
C PRO A 379 28.55 -55.95 -0.47
N LEU A 380 28.12 -54.75 -0.06
CA LEU A 380 28.99 -53.77 0.58
C LEU A 380 29.57 -54.29 1.90
N ALA A 381 30.85 -54.00 2.13
CA ALA A 381 31.48 -54.23 3.44
C ALA A 381 30.71 -53.46 4.53
N PRO A 382 30.64 -53.96 5.78
CA PRO A 382 29.76 -53.41 6.84
C PRO A 382 29.86 -51.88 7.02
N VAL A 383 31.09 -51.35 7.02
CA VAL A 383 31.35 -49.90 7.17
C VAL A 383 30.89 -49.09 5.95
N GLN A 384 30.95 -49.66 4.75
CA GLN A 384 30.44 -49.00 3.54
C GLN A 384 28.92 -49.07 3.46
N ARG A 385 28.33 -50.22 3.85
CA ARG A 385 26.88 -50.38 3.93
C ARG A 385 26.26 -49.32 4.83
N GLU A 386 26.78 -49.12 6.04
CA GLU A 386 26.30 -48.10 6.98
C GLU A 386 26.38 -46.67 6.41
N ARG A 387 27.45 -46.35 5.66
CA ARG A 387 27.60 -45.05 4.99
C ARG A 387 26.58 -44.84 3.88
N VAL A 388 26.33 -45.87 3.08
CA VAL A 388 25.34 -45.84 1.99
C VAL A 388 23.91 -45.79 2.57
N GLU A 389 23.62 -46.54 3.64
CA GLU A 389 22.33 -46.47 4.36
C GLU A 389 22.09 -45.06 4.93
N THR A 390 23.13 -44.41 5.45
CA THR A 390 23.05 -43.03 5.93
C THR A 390 22.83 -42.03 4.80
N ALA A 391 23.52 -42.18 3.66
CA ALA A 391 23.32 -41.34 2.48
C ALA A 391 21.91 -41.52 1.90
N TRP A 392 21.43 -42.76 1.81
CA TRP A 392 20.11 -43.10 1.31
C TRP A 392 19.01 -42.52 2.21
N ARG A 393 19.09 -42.72 3.54
CA ARG A 393 18.14 -42.10 4.50
C ARG A 393 18.07 -40.57 4.35
N ASN A 394 19.22 -39.89 4.20
CA ASN A 394 19.25 -38.44 4.04
C ASN A 394 18.70 -37.96 2.69
N ALA A 395 19.00 -38.66 1.60
CA ALA A 395 18.44 -38.35 0.29
C ALA A 395 16.92 -38.57 0.25
N THR A 396 16.42 -39.63 0.89
CA THR A 396 14.98 -39.92 1.00
C THR A 396 14.28 -38.85 1.83
N ARG A 397 14.86 -38.43 2.95
CA ARG A 397 14.36 -37.31 3.76
C ARG A 397 14.24 -36.02 2.95
N LEU A 398 15.27 -35.69 2.16
CA LEU A 398 15.26 -34.48 1.32
C LEU A 398 14.17 -34.54 0.23
N LEU A 399 13.98 -35.71 -0.38
CA LEU A 399 12.90 -35.93 -1.35
C LEU A 399 11.51 -35.74 -0.72
N THR A 400 11.28 -36.27 0.48
CA THR A 400 10.04 -36.05 1.23
C THR A 400 9.80 -34.56 1.49
N LEU A 401 10.85 -33.84 1.88
CA LEU A 401 10.81 -32.40 2.16
C LEU A 401 10.42 -31.57 0.93
N VAL A 402 11.07 -31.85 -0.20
CA VAL A 402 10.78 -31.22 -1.49
C VAL A 402 9.33 -31.52 -1.89
N ASN A 403 8.90 -32.78 -1.83
CA ASN A 403 7.53 -33.16 -2.18
C ASN A 403 6.49 -32.51 -1.26
N SER A 404 6.76 -32.37 0.04
CA SER A 404 5.87 -31.66 0.98
C SER A 404 5.75 -30.18 0.66
N LEU A 405 6.87 -29.49 0.36
CA LEU A 405 6.87 -28.08 -0.02
C LEU A 405 6.08 -27.84 -1.31
N LEU A 406 6.22 -28.74 -2.29
CA LEU A 406 5.52 -28.66 -3.57
C LEU A 406 4.03 -28.98 -3.46
N THR A 407 3.67 -29.99 -2.67
CA THR A 407 2.27 -30.30 -2.36
C THR A 407 1.60 -29.08 -1.75
N PHE A 408 2.29 -28.45 -0.77
CA PHE A 408 1.82 -27.23 -0.14
C PHE A 408 1.66 -26.06 -1.13
N SER A 409 2.67 -25.80 -1.97
CA SER A 409 2.60 -24.73 -2.98
C SER A 409 1.47 -24.93 -3.99
N SER A 410 1.14 -26.18 -4.30
CA SER A 410 0.03 -26.52 -5.21
C SER A 410 -1.34 -26.31 -4.56
N LEU A 411 -1.45 -26.56 -3.25
CA LEU A 411 -2.66 -26.31 -2.45
C LEU A 411 -2.93 -24.81 -2.32
N GLU A 412 -1.92 -24.01 -1.97
CA GLU A 412 -2.04 -22.55 -1.82
C GLU A 412 -2.46 -21.85 -3.12
N ALA A 413 -1.95 -22.33 -4.26
CA ALA A 413 -2.31 -21.80 -5.58
C ALA A 413 -3.67 -22.29 -6.10
N GLY A 414 -4.43 -23.06 -5.30
CA GLY A 414 -5.75 -23.60 -5.69
C GLY A 414 -5.70 -24.61 -6.84
N ARG A 415 -4.53 -25.16 -7.18
CA ARG A 415 -4.35 -26.11 -8.30
C ARG A 415 -4.52 -27.57 -7.89
N ALA A 416 -4.44 -27.85 -6.59
CA ALA A 416 -4.66 -29.19 -6.06
C ALA A 416 -6.13 -29.63 -6.26
N ARG A 417 -6.32 -30.87 -6.71
CA ARG A 417 -7.64 -31.51 -6.84
C ARG A 417 -7.74 -32.66 -5.86
N SER A 418 -8.91 -32.82 -5.26
CA SER A 418 -9.24 -33.96 -4.39
C SER A 418 -9.89 -35.06 -5.24
N ASP A 419 -9.33 -36.27 -5.26
CA ASP A 419 -9.95 -37.46 -5.85
C ASP A 419 -10.90 -38.09 -4.82
N ALA A 420 -11.99 -37.38 -4.52
CA ALA A 420 -12.88 -37.73 -3.43
C ALA A 420 -13.75 -38.95 -3.76
N ARG A 421 -13.76 -39.93 -2.85
CA ARG A 421 -14.45 -41.21 -3.04
C ARG A 421 -15.17 -41.65 -1.78
N ALA A 422 -16.26 -42.39 -1.95
CA ALA A 422 -16.99 -42.97 -0.83
C ALA A 422 -16.13 -44.05 -0.15
N VAL A 423 -15.72 -43.79 1.10
CA VAL A 423 -14.89 -44.70 1.90
C VAL A 423 -15.53 -45.00 3.25
N ASP A 424 -15.26 -46.19 3.76
CA ASP A 424 -15.44 -46.50 5.18
C ASP A 424 -14.29 -45.84 5.97
N LEU A 425 -14.57 -44.63 6.45
CA LEU A 425 -13.58 -43.80 7.14
C LEU A 425 -13.15 -44.42 8.48
N SER A 426 -14.04 -45.17 9.14
CA SER A 426 -13.74 -45.88 10.39
C SER A 426 -12.74 -47.00 10.15
N ALA A 427 -12.98 -47.82 9.11
CA ALA A 427 -12.05 -48.89 8.73
C ALA A 427 -10.69 -48.33 8.31
N LEU A 428 -10.67 -47.32 7.42
CA LEU A 428 -9.44 -46.70 6.94
C LEU A 428 -8.61 -46.08 8.08
N THR A 429 -9.26 -45.34 8.97
CA THR A 429 -8.57 -44.71 10.12
C THR A 429 -8.03 -45.74 11.09
N THR A 430 -8.77 -46.83 11.31
CA THR A 430 -8.34 -47.95 12.17
C THR A 430 -7.11 -48.65 11.60
N GLU A 431 -7.09 -48.89 10.28
CA GLU A 431 -5.96 -49.50 9.58
C GLU A 431 -4.71 -48.62 9.72
N LEU A 432 -4.82 -47.33 9.40
CA LEU A 432 -3.72 -46.36 9.47
C LEU A 432 -3.14 -46.22 10.89
N ALA A 433 -4.01 -46.11 11.90
CA ALA A 433 -3.57 -46.06 13.29
C ALA A 433 -2.91 -47.39 13.72
N GLY A 434 -3.40 -48.51 13.20
CA GLY A 434 -2.84 -49.85 13.45
C GLY A 434 -1.37 -49.97 13.05
N VAL A 435 -0.94 -49.32 11.95
CA VAL A 435 0.46 -49.34 11.49
C VAL A 435 1.41 -48.74 12.54
N PHE A 436 0.96 -47.75 13.33
CA PHE A 436 1.77 -47.10 14.36
C PHE A 436 1.89 -47.89 15.66
N ARG A 437 1.10 -48.96 15.86
CA ARG A 437 1.05 -49.70 17.14
C ARG A 437 2.41 -50.17 17.61
N ALA A 438 3.19 -50.81 16.73
CA ALA A 438 4.52 -51.32 17.06
C ALA A 438 5.51 -50.19 17.41
N ALA A 439 5.41 -49.02 16.78
CA ALA A 439 6.27 -47.87 17.08
C ALA A 439 5.90 -47.24 18.43
N VAL A 440 4.60 -47.08 18.71
CA VAL A 440 4.09 -46.51 19.97
C VAL A 440 4.42 -47.42 21.17
N GLU A 441 4.23 -48.74 21.03
CA GLU A 441 4.55 -49.71 22.09
C GLU A 441 6.05 -49.80 22.36
N ARG A 442 6.88 -49.79 21.31
CA ARG A 442 8.35 -49.74 21.45
C ARG A 442 8.83 -48.45 22.11
N ALA A 443 8.09 -47.35 21.96
CA ALA A 443 8.34 -46.10 22.65
C ALA A 443 7.90 -46.08 24.12
N GLY A 444 7.32 -47.18 24.63
CA GLY A 444 6.81 -47.32 25.99
C GLY A 444 5.46 -46.65 26.24
N LEU A 445 4.67 -46.42 25.19
CA LEU A 445 3.37 -45.75 25.24
C LEU A 445 2.23 -46.72 24.91
N THR A 446 1.00 -46.40 25.35
CA THR A 446 -0.21 -47.14 24.98
C THR A 446 -0.92 -46.48 23.80
N LEU A 447 -1.26 -47.25 22.75
CA LEU A 447 -2.11 -46.79 21.64
C LEU A 447 -3.56 -47.29 21.80
N GLU A 448 -4.48 -46.35 22.05
CA GLU A 448 -5.93 -46.60 22.12
C GLU A 448 -6.60 -46.14 20.81
N VAL A 449 -7.30 -47.04 20.12
CA VAL A 449 -8.01 -46.73 18.87
C VAL A 449 -9.49 -47.04 19.07
N ALA A 450 -10.34 -46.02 18.95
CA ALA A 450 -11.79 -46.12 19.08
C ALA A 450 -12.48 -45.45 17.88
N CYS A 451 -12.66 -46.21 16.81
CA CYS A 451 -13.30 -45.76 15.58
C CYS A 451 -14.53 -46.64 15.31
N PRO A 452 -15.66 -46.43 16.02
CA PRO A 452 -16.90 -47.15 15.74
C PRO A 452 -17.37 -46.94 14.30
N PRO A 453 -18.14 -47.89 13.72
CA PRO A 453 -18.71 -47.71 12.39
C PRO A 453 -19.56 -46.43 12.30
N LEU A 454 -19.29 -45.60 11.30
CA LEU A 454 -20.09 -44.41 11.00
C LEU A 454 -21.45 -44.81 10.39
N PRO A 455 -22.50 -43.99 10.54
CA PRO A 455 -23.85 -44.31 10.03
C PRO A 455 -23.92 -44.38 8.50
N ARG A 456 -22.90 -43.89 7.78
CA ARG A 456 -22.79 -43.87 6.32
C ARG A 456 -21.34 -43.68 5.86
N PRO A 457 -20.99 -44.11 4.63
CA PRO A 457 -19.69 -43.81 4.02
C PRO A 457 -19.45 -42.29 3.88
N VAL A 458 -18.18 -41.88 3.97
CA VAL A 458 -17.76 -40.48 3.82
C VAL A 458 -17.08 -40.31 2.46
N THR A 459 -17.43 -39.27 1.71
CA THR A 459 -16.77 -38.96 0.44
C THR A 459 -15.55 -38.08 0.66
N ILE A 460 -14.36 -38.67 0.56
CA ILE A 460 -13.07 -38.00 0.82
C ILE A 460 -11.96 -38.63 -0.03
N ASP A 461 -10.90 -37.88 -0.32
CA ASP A 461 -9.70 -38.45 -0.93
C ASP A 461 -8.94 -39.33 0.08
N PRO A 462 -8.80 -40.64 -0.15
CA PRO A 462 -8.14 -41.56 0.78
C PRO A 462 -6.67 -41.21 1.02
N VAL A 463 -5.98 -40.64 0.03
CA VAL A 463 -4.56 -40.27 0.11
C VAL A 463 -4.39 -39.02 0.98
N ASN A 464 -5.28 -38.04 0.83
CA ASN A 464 -5.28 -36.85 1.70
C ASN A 464 -5.61 -37.24 3.15
N TRP A 465 -6.58 -38.14 3.34
CA TRP A 465 -6.92 -38.65 4.67
C TRP A 465 -5.77 -39.42 5.32
N GLU A 466 -5.08 -40.28 4.57
CA GLU A 466 -3.87 -40.98 5.02
C GLU A 466 -2.80 -39.99 5.51
N ARG A 467 -2.54 -38.93 4.74
CA ARG A 467 -1.57 -37.89 5.12
C ARG A 467 -2.00 -37.13 6.38
N ILE A 468 -3.29 -36.84 6.55
CA ILE A 468 -3.81 -36.18 7.75
C ILE A 468 -3.55 -37.05 8.99
N VAL A 469 -3.98 -38.31 8.96
CA VAL A 469 -3.88 -39.25 10.10
C VAL A 469 -2.42 -39.51 10.46
N THR A 470 -1.57 -39.78 9.47
CA THR A 470 -0.15 -40.10 9.67
C THR A 470 0.65 -38.92 10.22
N ASN A 471 0.40 -37.69 9.76
CA ASN A 471 1.06 -36.48 10.32
C ASN A 471 0.67 -36.24 11.78
N LEU A 472 -0.62 -36.39 12.12
CA LEU A 472 -1.10 -36.20 13.49
C LEU A 472 -0.54 -37.27 14.45
N LEU A 473 -0.52 -38.54 14.02
CA LEU A 473 0.03 -39.64 14.80
C LEU A 473 1.55 -39.55 14.99
N SER A 474 2.28 -39.16 13.95
CA SER A 474 3.72 -38.95 14.03
C SER A 474 4.06 -37.82 15.01
N ASN A 475 3.28 -36.73 15.01
CA ASN A 475 3.41 -35.65 16.00
C ASN A 475 3.11 -36.15 17.41
N ALA A 476 1.99 -36.88 17.62
CA ALA A 476 1.63 -37.41 18.92
C ALA A 476 2.72 -38.32 19.51
N LEU A 477 3.29 -39.21 18.70
CA LEU A 477 4.40 -40.10 19.09
C LEU A 477 5.68 -39.31 19.41
N LYS A 478 5.98 -38.31 18.60
CA LYS A 478 7.19 -37.48 18.75
C LYS A 478 7.22 -36.65 20.04
N TYR A 479 6.08 -36.18 20.50
CA TYR A 479 5.98 -35.26 21.66
C TYR A 479 5.44 -35.92 22.94
N THR A 480 5.18 -37.24 22.90
CA THR A 480 4.73 -38.02 24.06
C THR A 480 5.82 -38.96 24.57
N PHE A 481 6.16 -38.84 25.84
CA PHE A 481 7.22 -39.64 26.47
C PHE A 481 6.67 -40.71 27.42
N ILE A 482 5.58 -40.41 28.10
CA ILE A 482 4.94 -41.29 29.08
C ILE A 482 3.42 -41.16 28.90
N GLY A 483 2.71 -42.29 28.99
CA GLY A 483 1.25 -42.33 28.93
C GLY A 483 0.73 -42.92 27.64
N ARG A 484 -0.20 -42.24 26.97
CA ARG A 484 -0.97 -42.81 25.86
C ARG A 484 -1.23 -41.84 24.73
N ILE A 485 -1.48 -42.42 23.56
CA ILE A 485 -2.02 -41.75 22.38
C ILE A 485 -3.38 -42.38 22.09
N ARG A 486 -4.40 -41.56 21.94
CA ARG A 486 -5.77 -41.97 21.66
C ARG A 486 -6.22 -41.42 20.31
N VAL A 487 -6.65 -42.32 19.43
CA VAL A 487 -7.29 -41.98 18.16
C VAL A 487 -8.76 -42.32 18.26
N THR A 488 -9.63 -41.32 18.11
CA THR A 488 -11.07 -41.54 18.04
C THR A 488 -11.64 -41.00 16.74
N LEU A 489 -12.61 -41.72 16.19
CA LEU A 489 -13.43 -41.22 15.09
C LEU A 489 -14.88 -41.25 15.57
N ASP A 490 -15.50 -40.08 15.73
CA ASP A 490 -16.88 -39.96 16.16
C ASP A 490 -17.66 -39.02 15.23
N THR A 491 -18.97 -38.91 15.45
CA THR A 491 -19.84 -38.06 14.65
C THR A 491 -21.03 -37.61 15.47
N ASP A 492 -21.60 -36.47 15.09
CA ASP A 492 -22.92 -36.03 15.50
C ASP A 492 -23.79 -35.71 14.26
N ASP A 493 -24.87 -34.96 14.45
CA ASP A 493 -25.79 -34.59 13.39
C ASP A 493 -25.15 -33.60 12.37
N GLU A 494 -24.07 -32.90 12.74
CA GLU A 494 -23.47 -31.82 11.95
C GLU A 494 -22.18 -32.27 11.24
N GLU A 495 -21.31 -33.03 11.91
CA GLU A 495 -19.97 -33.34 11.41
C GLU A 495 -19.46 -34.75 11.79
N VAL A 496 -18.42 -35.18 11.08
CA VAL A 496 -17.56 -36.33 11.42
C VAL A 496 -16.25 -35.78 11.97
N ARG A 497 -15.79 -36.28 13.12
CA ARG A 497 -14.59 -35.81 13.80
C ARG A 497 -13.56 -36.91 13.98
N LEU A 498 -12.37 -36.68 13.44
CA LEU A 498 -11.15 -37.39 13.83
C LEU A 498 -10.49 -36.64 14.98
N THR A 499 -10.31 -37.30 16.13
CA THR A 499 -9.58 -36.73 17.27
C THR A 499 -8.34 -37.56 17.56
N VAL A 500 -7.18 -36.91 17.58
CA VAL A 500 -5.91 -37.49 18.01
C VAL A 500 -5.48 -36.75 19.28
N ALA A 501 -5.55 -37.45 20.41
CA ALA A 501 -5.21 -36.92 21.72
C ALA A 501 -3.99 -37.63 22.30
N ASP A 502 -3.04 -36.87 22.82
CA ASP A 502 -1.82 -37.37 23.44
C ASP A 502 -1.65 -36.84 24.86
N THR A 503 -0.88 -37.55 25.69
CA THR A 503 -0.53 -37.13 27.06
C THR A 503 0.87 -36.52 27.12
N GLY A 504 1.33 -35.92 26.03
CA GLY A 504 2.66 -35.39 25.86
C GLY A 504 2.89 -34.05 26.57
N ILE A 505 3.90 -33.33 26.11
CA ILE A 505 4.36 -32.07 26.74
C ILE A 505 3.33 -30.94 26.69
N GLY A 506 2.34 -31.03 25.80
CA GLY A 506 1.40 -29.95 25.51
C GLY A 506 2.04 -28.71 24.87
N ILE A 507 1.20 -27.75 24.49
CA ILE A 507 1.56 -26.56 23.72
C ILE A 507 1.08 -25.33 24.51
N GLY A 508 1.91 -24.29 24.59
CA GLY A 508 1.58 -23.05 25.31
C GLY A 508 0.68 -22.12 24.50
N ASP A 509 -0.10 -21.30 25.19
CA ASP A 509 -1.08 -20.38 24.59
C ASP A 509 -0.45 -19.40 23.59
N GLN A 510 0.82 -19.05 23.77
CA GLN A 510 1.53 -18.16 22.85
C GLN A 510 1.83 -18.79 21.47
N ASP A 511 1.86 -20.12 21.38
CA ASP A 511 2.23 -20.87 20.17
C ASP A 511 1.00 -21.43 19.43
N LEU A 512 -0.15 -21.56 20.10
CA LEU A 512 -1.40 -22.06 19.50
C LEU A 512 -1.86 -21.27 18.26
N PRO A 513 -1.84 -19.91 18.22
CA PRO A 513 -2.28 -19.17 17.04
C PRO A 513 -1.40 -19.38 15.81
N LYS A 514 -0.15 -19.81 16.01
CA LYS A 514 0.87 -19.95 14.96
C LYS A 514 1.12 -21.39 14.57
N LEU A 515 0.41 -22.32 15.17
CA LEU A 515 0.69 -23.75 15.06
C LEU A 515 0.53 -24.29 13.63
N PHE A 516 -0.34 -23.65 12.84
CA PHE A 516 -0.57 -23.97 11.43
C PHE A 516 0.23 -23.07 10.47
N GLU A 517 1.06 -22.15 10.99
CA GLU A 517 1.98 -21.35 10.16
C GLU A 517 3.15 -22.21 9.66
N ARG A 518 3.64 -21.90 8.45
CA ARG A 518 4.75 -22.63 7.82
C ARG A 518 6.04 -22.46 8.60
N PHE A 519 6.81 -23.55 8.70
CA PHE A 519 8.11 -23.57 9.37
C PHE A 519 8.05 -23.18 10.85
N HIS A 520 6.84 -23.03 11.42
CA HIS A 520 6.65 -22.68 12.81
C HIS A 520 6.93 -23.90 13.68
N ARG A 521 7.73 -23.69 14.74
CA ARG A 521 8.08 -24.72 15.71
C ARG A 521 8.08 -24.11 17.11
N VAL A 522 7.53 -24.85 18.07
CA VAL A 522 7.56 -24.48 19.50
C VAL A 522 9.00 -24.58 20.00
N ARG A 523 9.61 -23.44 20.37
CA ARG A 523 11.01 -23.37 20.83
C ARG A 523 11.12 -23.88 22.27
N GLY A 524 12.13 -24.73 22.56
CA GLY A 524 12.38 -25.25 23.90
C GLY A 524 11.48 -26.43 24.33
N ALA A 525 10.60 -26.91 23.45
CA ALA A 525 9.78 -28.09 23.68
C ALA A 525 10.62 -29.38 23.71
N ARG A 526 10.48 -30.18 24.78
CA ARG A 526 11.12 -31.51 24.88
C ARG A 526 10.51 -32.43 23.81
N SER A 527 11.33 -33.03 22.95
CA SER A 527 10.88 -33.90 21.85
C SER A 527 11.79 -35.10 21.69
N ARG A 528 11.26 -36.23 21.18
CA ARG A 528 12.07 -37.44 20.89
C ARG A 528 13.08 -37.20 19.75
N SER A 529 12.84 -36.21 18.90
CA SER A 529 13.78 -35.75 17.87
C SER A 529 13.68 -34.23 17.66
N HIS A 530 14.82 -33.54 17.51
CA HIS A 530 14.84 -32.13 17.11
C HIS A 530 14.59 -31.93 15.60
N GLU A 531 14.35 -33.00 14.85
CA GLU A 531 14.16 -32.99 13.40
C GLU A 531 12.67 -32.82 13.04
N GLY A 532 12.31 -31.67 12.46
CA GLY A 532 10.95 -31.41 11.99
C GLY A 532 10.90 -30.12 11.18
N THR A 533 10.24 -30.17 10.03
CA THR A 533 10.22 -29.08 9.04
C THR A 533 9.25 -27.95 9.39
N GLY A 534 8.34 -28.18 10.33
CA GLY A 534 7.23 -27.25 10.62
C GLY A 534 6.21 -27.17 9.47
N ILE A 535 6.21 -28.12 8.54
CA ILE A 535 5.28 -28.15 7.40
C ILE A 535 4.08 -29.07 7.68
N GLY A 536 4.26 -30.13 8.47
CA GLY A 536 3.26 -31.19 8.64
C GLY A 536 1.88 -30.71 9.12
N LEU A 537 1.82 -29.83 10.12
CA LEU A 537 0.55 -29.31 10.63
C LEU A 537 -0.10 -28.28 9.69
N ALA A 538 0.71 -27.46 9.00
CA ALA A 538 0.22 -26.58 7.94
C ALA A 538 -0.38 -27.37 6.78
N LEU A 539 0.23 -28.50 6.42
CA LEU A 539 -0.29 -29.43 5.41
C LEU A 539 -1.60 -30.08 5.87
N VAL A 540 -1.70 -30.51 7.13
CA VAL A 540 -2.96 -31.04 7.70
C VAL A 540 -4.09 -30.01 7.60
N HIS A 541 -3.79 -28.74 7.89
CA HIS A 541 -4.76 -27.65 7.80
C HIS A 541 -5.27 -27.43 6.36
N GLU A 542 -4.36 -27.34 5.38
CA GLU A 542 -4.72 -27.15 3.98
C GLU A 542 -5.44 -28.37 3.37
N LEU A 543 -5.02 -29.59 3.72
CA LEU A 543 -5.69 -30.81 3.27
C LEU A 543 -7.11 -30.93 3.85
N ALA A 544 -7.29 -30.62 5.14
CA ALA A 544 -8.63 -30.60 5.74
C ALA A 544 -9.54 -29.60 5.02
N ARG A 545 -9.02 -28.40 4.71
CA ARG A 545 -9.75 -27.37 3.98
C ARG A 545 -10.10 -27.80 2.54
N LEU A 546 -9.19 -28.47 1.84
CA LEU A 546 -9.44 -29.04 0.50
C LEU A 546 -10.57 -30.09 0.52
N GLU A 547 -10.66 -30.87 1.60
CA GLU A 547 -11.74 -31.82 1.82
C GLU A 547 -13.03 -31.17 2.35
N GLY A 548 -13.04 -29.86 2.55
CA GLY A 548 -14.19 -29.07 3.01
C GLY A 548 -14.40 -29.09 4.53
N GLY A 549 -13.38 -29.44 5.30
CA GLY A 549 -13.37 -29.44 6.77
C GLY A 549 -12.45 -28.40 7.39
N GLU A 550 -12.30 -28.50 8.71
CA GLU A 550 -11.41 -27.63 9.49
C GLU A 550 -10.62 -28.42 10.55
N VAL A 551 -9.58 -27.78 11.09
CA VAL A 551 -8.71 -28.36 12.13
C VAL A 551 -8.77 -27.50 13.37
N ARG A 552 -9.12 -28.11 14.50
CA ARG A 552 -9.18 -27.50 15.82
C ARG A 552 -8.08 -28.10 16.70
N VAL A 553 -7.54 -27.31 17.62
CA VAL A 553 -6.53 -27.77 18.59
C VAL A 553 -6.88 -27.29 20.00
N ALA A 554 -6.81 -28.20 20.96
CA ALA A 554 -6.88 -27.89 22.38
C ALA A 554 -5.65 -28.50 23.05
N SER A 555 -4.87 -27.70 23.77
CA SER A 555 -3.67 -28.19 24.44
C SER A 555 -3.38 -27.41 25.70
N ARG A 556 -2.73 -28.08 26.66
CA ARG A 556 -2.26 -27.47 27.89
C ARG A 556 -0.89 -28.04 28.23
N VAL A 557 0.07 -27.16 28.53
CA VAL A 557 1.43 -27.53 28.91
C VAL A 557 1.41 -28.53 30.08
N GLY A 558 2.09 -29.66 29.90
CA GLY A 558 2.20 -30.76 30.85
C GLY A 558 1.00 -31.73 30.91
N ALA A 559 -0.09 -31.44 30.19
CA ALA A 559 -1.28 -32.30 30.14
C ALA A 559 -1.49 -32.99 28.78
N GLY A 560 -0.84 -32.48 27.72
CA GLY A 560 -0.90 -33.05 26.37
C GLY A 560 -1.63 -32.16 25.35
N SER A 561 -1.82 -32.70 24.15
CA SER A 561 -2.48 -32.01 23.04
C SER A 561 -3.60 -32.86 22.45
N THR A 562 -4.67 -32.21 22.01
CA THR A 562 -5.80 -32.81 21.31
C THR A 562 -6.00 -32.07 20.00
N PHE A 563 -5.81 -32.77 18.89
CA PHE A 563 -6.08 -32.28 17.54
C PHE A 563 -7.38 -32.90 17.04
N THR A 564 -8.28 -32.06 16.54
CA THR A 564 -9.58 -32.49 15.99
C THR A 564 -9.71 -32.02 14.55
N VAL A 565 -9.84 -32.94 13.61
CA VAL A 565 -10.18 -32.66 12.22
C VAL A 565 -11.68 -32.90 12.06
N ALA A 566 -12.41 -31.83 11.74
CA ALA A 566 -13.87 -31.81 11.65
C ALA A 566 -14.32 -31.69 10.19
N LEU A 567 -15.11 -32.65 9.72
CA LEU A 567 -15.67 -32.70 8.37
C LEU A 567 -17.20 -32.56 8.44
N PRO A 568 -17.77 -31.43 7.98
CA PRO A 568 -19.21 -31.26 7.89
C PRO A 568 -19.85 -32.35 7.02
N TRP A 569 -21.04 -32.82 7.40
CA TRP A 569 -21.76 -33.80 6.57
C TRP A 569 -22.10 -33.29 5.16
N SER A 570 -22.16 -31.97 4.95
CA SER A 570 -22.30 -31.34 3.64
C SER A 570 -21.07 -31.58 2.73
N ALA A 571 -19.86 -31.47 3.29
CA ALA A 571 -18.60 -31.74 2.58
C ALA A 571 -18.40 -33.25 2.33
N ALA A 572 -18.82 -34.09 3.29
CA ALA A 572 -18.80 -35.55 3.19
C ALA A 572 -19.74 -36.15 2.12
N ARG A 573 -20.62 -35.33 1.52
CA ARG A 573 -21.65 -35.72 0.52
C ARG A 573 -21.36 -35.24 -0.91
N ARG A 574 -20.14 -34.78 -1.20
CA ARG A 574 -19.75 -34.42 -2.58
C ARG A 574 -19.91 -35.62 -3.54
N THR A 575 -20.09 -35.35 -4.83
CA THR A 575 -20.21 -36.40 -5.84
C THR A 575 -18.91 -37.21 -5.92
N ALA A 576 -18.97 -38.50 -5.58
CA ALA A 576 -17.83 -39.40 -5.62
C ALA A 576 -17.44 -39.73 -7.07
N LEU A 577 -16.13 -39.79 -7.35
CA LEU A 577 -15.62 -40.27 -8.63
C LEU A 577 -15.81 -41.79 -8.77
N THR A 578 -16.20 -42.25 -9.96
CA THR A 578 -16.37 -43.67 -10.30
C THR A 578 -15.19 -44.18 -11.12
N GLY A 579 -14.39 -45.10 -10.56
CA GLY A 579 -13.22 -45.70 -11.22
C GLY A 579 -12.34 -46.53 -10.28
N PRO A 580 -11.40 -47.35 -10.80
CA PRO A 580 -10.48 -48.13 -9.99
C PRO A 580 -9.49 -47.23 -9.19
N PRO A 581 -8.92 -47.72 -8.08
CA PRO A 581 -7.94 -46.96 -7.31
C PRO A 581 -6.67 -46.60 -8.07
N VAL A 582 -6.18 -45.38 -7.84
CA VAL A 582 -4.81 -45.00 -8.18
C VAL A 582 -3.90 -45.69 -7.16
N ASP A 583 -2.87 -46.38 -7.64
CA ASP A 583 -1.87 -47.07 -6.82
C ASP A 583 -1.09 -46.07 -5.94
N GLY A 584 -0.81 -46.43 -4.68
CA GLY A 584 -0.08 -45.61 -3.70
C GLY A 584 -0.66 -45.55 -2.27
N ARG A 585 -1.65 -46.39 -1.94
CA ARG A 585 -2.22 -46.48 -0.57
C ARG A 585 -1.24 -47.17 0.39
N GLY A 586 -1.02 -46.58 1.56
CA GLY A 586 -0.24 -47.17 2.66
C GLY A 586 1.27 -46.87 2.62
N ASP A 587 1.77 -46.26 1.55
CA ASP A 587 3.19 -45.90 1.43
C ASP A 587 3.56 -44.75 2.38
N ALA A 588 2.66 -43.78 2.59
CA ALA A 588 2.88 -42.68 3.52
C ALA A 588 2.82 -43.16 4.97
N ALA A 589 1.91 -44.08 5.30
CA ALA A 589 1.86 -44.71 6.62
C ALA A 589 3.11 -45.52 6.93
N ARG A 590 3.64 -46.29 5.97
CA ARG A 590 4.89 -47.05 6.13
C ARG A 590 6.11 -46.14 6.31
N ALA A 591 6.24 -45.11 5.47
CA ALA A 591 7.34 -44.15 5.56
C ALA A 591 7.33 -43.38 6.89
N ALA A 592 6.15 -42.96 7.36
CA ALA A 592 6.00 -42.27 8.63
C ALA A 592 6.35 -43.16 9.84
N VAL A 593 6.03 -44.46 9.77
CA VAL A 593 6.42 -45.43 10.80
C VAL A 593 7.91 -45.73 10.77
N GLU A 594 8.53 -45.87 9.59
CA GLU A 594 9.97 -46.04 9.45
C GLU A 594 10.75 -44.83 10.00
N GLU A 595 10.26 -43.61 9.73
CA GLU A 595 10.78 -42.38 10.32
C GLU A 595 10.65 -42.37 11.84
N ALA A 596 9.46 -42.71 12.36
CA ALA A 596 9.21 -42.78 13.79
C ALA A 596 10.07 -43.84 14.50
N MET A 597 10.32 -44.97 13.83
CA MET A 597 11.20 -46.03 14.30
C MET A 597 12.67 -45.60 14.33
N GLY A 598 13.09 -44.77 13.37
CA GLY A 598 14.39 -44.13 13.38
C GLY A 598 14.65 -43.24 14.62
N TRP A 599 13.60 -42.64 15.21
CA TRP A 599 13.73 -41.87 16.46
C TRP A 599 13.92 -42.74 17.71
N LEU A 600 13.58 -44.03 17.63
CA LEU A 600 13.58 -44.96 18.77
C LEU A 600 14.82 -45.86 18.84
N ALA A 601 15.68 -45.82 17.82
CA ALA A 601 16.93 -46.55 17.81
C ALA A 601 17.97 -45.87 18.72
N GLU A 602 18.29 -46.50 19.85
CA GLU A 602 19.49 -46.14 20.61
C GLU A 602 20.74 -46.72 19.92
N PRO A 603 21.87 -45.99 19.88
CA PRO A 603 23.14 -46.59 19.51
C PRO A 603 23.52 -47.60 20.60
N ASP A 604 23.40 -48.88 20.28
CA ASP A 604 23.71 -49.97 21.19
C ASP A 604 25.16 -49.84 21.69
N GLY A 605 25.31 -49.64 23.00
CA GLY A 605 26.56 -49.35 23.69
C GLY A 605 27.48 -50.56 23.86
N SER A 606 27.61 -51.40 22.83
CA SER A 606 28.54 -52.54 22.85
C SER A 606 29.30 -52.70 21.54
N VAL A 607 30.23 -51.78 21.28
CA VAL A 607 31.26 -52.02 20.25
C VAL A 607 32.33 -52.93 20.86
N THR A 608 32.29 -54.19 20.49
CA THR A 608 33.43 -55.11 20.59
C THR A 608 34.49 -54.60 19.62
N GLU A 609 35.70 -54.32 20.11
CA GLU A 609 36.82 -53.85 19.29
C GLU A 609 37.17 -54.83 18.16
N PRO A 610 37.34 -54.35 16.92
CA PRO A 610 38.21 -55.00 15.96
C PRO A 610 39.58 -54.30 15.94
N ASP A 611 40.58 -55.05 16.32
CA ASP A 611 42.00 -54.83 16.03
C ASP A 611 42.23 -54.64 14.52
N ARG A 612 42.79 -53.48 14.12
CA ARG A 612 44.06 -53.38 13.39
C ARG A 612 44.44 -51.95 12.97
N THR A 613 45.62 -51.60 13.44
CA THR A 613 46.62 -50.61 13.01
C THR A 613 46.59 -50.13 11.55
N ILE A 614 46.65 -48.80 11.37
CA ILE A 614 47.58 -48.14 10.44
C ILE A 614 48.16 -46.89 11.13
N GLY A 615 49.47 -46.90 11.39
CA GLY A 615 50.30 -45.71 11.56
C GLY A 615 51.27 -45.59 10.37
N PRO A 616 52.05 -44.48 10.23
CA PRO A 616 52.46 -43.59 11.31
C PRO A 616 52.34 -42.08 11.00
N ALA A 617 51.82 -41.34 11.96
CA ALA A 617 52.48 -40.17 12.50
C ALA A 617 52.08 -40.14 13.97
N VAL A 618 53.04 -40.12 14.89
CA VAL A 618 52.74 -39.89 16.31
C VAL A 618 52.20 -38.46 16.38
N ASP A 619 50.88 -38.31 16.35
CA ASP A 619 50.23 -37.01 16.52
C ASP A 619 50.47 -36.61 17.99
N GLU A 620 51.26 -35.57 18.23
CA GLU A 620 51.49 -34.99 19.58
C GLU A 620 50.18 -34.56 20.28
N LEU A 621 49.06 -34.59 19.55
CA LEU A 621 47.71 -34.30 20.00
C LEU A 621 46.89 -35.56 20.33
N ALA A 622 47.45 -36.77 20.21
CA ALA A 622 46.77 -38.02 20.56
C ALA A 622 46.30 -37.99 22.03
N GLY A 623 45.03 -38.38 22.26
CA GLY A 623 44.41 -38.33 23.59
C GLY A 623 43.79 -36.99 24.00
N SER A 624 43.87 -35.93 23.16
CA SER A 624 43.18 -34.66 23.43
C SER A 624 41.67 -34.87 23.59
N ARG A 625 41.06 -34.14 24.53
CA ARG A 625 39.63 -34.22 24.86
C ARG A 625 38.83 -33.20 24.05
N ILE A 626 37.91 -33.67 23.23
CA ILE A 626 37.03 -32.82 22.42
C ILE A 626 35.60 -32.98 22.92
N LEU A 627 34.95 -31.85 23.23
CA LEU A 627 33.53 -31.81 23.56
C LEU A 627 32.74 -31.37 22.32
N ILE A 628 31.79 -32.18 21.88
CA ILE A 628 30.87 -31.85 20.79
C ILE A 628 29.53 -31.43 21.39
N ALA A 629 29.02 -30.27 20.99
CA ALA A 629 27.67 -29.81 21.26
C ALA A 629 26.94 -29.63 19.92
N ASP A 630 26.00 -30.52 19.62
CA ASP A 630 25.19 -30.46 18.39
C ASP A 630 23.84 -31.13 18.70
N ASP A 631 22.71 -30.56 18.28
CA ASP A 631 21.38 -31.10 18.58
C ASP A 631 21.00 -32.28 17.67
N ASN A 632 21.67 -32.42 16.51
CA ASN A 632 21.44 -33.50 15.55
C ASN A 632 22.20 -34.79 15.95
N SER A 633 21.46 -35.89 16.13
CA SER A 633 22.03 -37.19 16.53
C SER A 633 22.93 -37.83 15.47
N ASP A 634 22.57 -37.73 14.19
CA ASP A 634 23.36 -38.27 13.09
C ASP A 634 24.70 -37.51 12.97
N MET A 635 24.67 -36.18 13.12
CA MET A 635 25.88 -35.34 13.15
C MET A 635 26.76 -35.66 14.36
N ARG A 636 26.18 -35.80 15.56
CA ARG A 636 26.95 -36.22 16.75
C ARG A 636 27.59 -37.59 16.55
N ALA A 637 26.86 -38.57 16.03
CA ALA A 637 27.39 -39.92 15.78
C ALA A 637 28.52 -39.90 14.74
N TYR A 638 28.31 -39.16 13.64
CA TYR A 638 29.31 -38.96 12.60
C TYR A 638 30.59 -38.31 13.15
N LEU A 639 30.47 -37.19 13.85
CA LEU A 639 31.59 -36.45 14.43
C LEU A 639 32.31 -37.28 15.50
N THR A 640 31.57 -37.97 16.37
CA THR A 640 32.15 -38.84 17.41
C THR A 640 33.01 -39.93 16.80
N ARG A 641 32.50 -40.63 15.78
CA ARG A 641 33.25 -41.66 15.06
C ARG A 641 34.46 -41.07 14.33
N LEU A 642 34.28 -39.96 13.62
CA LEU A 642 35.34 -39.31 12.85
C LEU A 642 36.52 -38.89 13.75
N LEU A 643 36.22 -38.23 14.87
CA LEU A 643 37.21 -37.68 15.78
C LEU A 643 37.86 -38.76 16.66
N THR A 644 37.10 -39.76 17.11
CA THR A 644 37.65 -40.92 17.83
C THR A 644 38.60 -41.73 16.94
N GLY A 645 38.28 -41.84 15.64
CA GLY A 645 39.16 -42.46 14.64
C GLY A 645 40.49 -41.73 14.41
N GLN A 646 40.65 -40.49 14.90
CA GLN A 646 41.93 -39.76 14.93
C GLN A 646 42.70 -39.96 16.25
N GLY A 647 42.19 -40.77 17.19
CA GLY A 647 42.80 -41.00 18.51
C GLY A 647 42.47 -39.93 19.56
N TRP A 648 41.45 -39.10 19.34
CA TRP A 648 40.96 -38.12 20.32
C TRP A 648 39.89 -38.72 21.23
N ARG A 649 39.82 -38.24 22.48
CA ARG A 649 38.75 -38.60 23.42
C ARG A 649 37.57 -37.69 23.21
N VAL A 650 36.45 -38.24 22.78
CA VAL A 650 35.28 -37.43 22.38
C VAL A 650 34.15 -37.62 23.37
N ARG A 651 33.55 -36.51 23.80
CA ARG A 651 32.28 -36.50 24.54
C ARG A 651 31.27 -35.67 23.77
N ALA A 652 30.05 -36.16 23.62
CA ALA A 652 29.00 -35.49 22.86
C ALA A 652 27.79 -35.16 23.76
N VAL A 653 27.27 -33.94 23.61
CA VAL A 653 26.11 -33.42 24.33
C VAL A 653 25.12 -32.77 23.35
N THR A 654 23.88 -32.56 23.77
CA THR A 654 22.79 -32.16 22.86
C THR A 654 22.55 -30.65 22.78
N ASP A 655 23.08 -29.86 23.72
CA ASP A 655 22.84 -28.41 23.80
C ASP A 655 23.97 -27.68 24.52
N GLY A 656 23.99 -26.34 24.41
CA GLY A 656 25.02 -25.50 25.01
C GLY A 656 25.00 -25.50 26.54
N ARG A 657 23.87 -25.81 27.20
CA ARG A 657 23.79 -25.84 28.66
C ARG A 657 24.49 -27.06 29.22
N GLN A 658 24.23 -28.23 28.64
CA GLN A 658 24.95 -29.46 28.97
C GLN A 658 26.44 -29.34 28.65
N ALA A 659 26.79 -28.66 27.56
CA ALA A 659 28.18 -28.39 27.22
C ALA A 659 28.87 -27.57 28.32
N LEU A 660 28.23 -26.50 28.79
CA LEU A 660 28.74 -25.65 29.85
C LEU A 660 28.89 -26.42 31.18
N ASP A 661 27.87 -27.19 31.57
CA ASP A 661 27.91 -28.03 32.77
C ASP A 661 29.04 -29.06 32.70
N GLU A 662 29.30 -29.62 31.51
CA GLU A 662 30.38 -30.58 31.31
C GLU A 662 31.76 -29.94 31.33
N ILE A 663 31.94 -28.77 30.72
CA ILE A 663 33.19 -28.00 30.75
C ILE A 663 33.59 -27.65 32.19
N TYR A 664 32.61 -27.36 33.05
CA TYR A 664 32.86 -27.08 34.47
C TYR A 664 33.22 -28.33 35.28
N ARG A 665 32.74 -29.51 34.89
CA ARG A 665 33.13 -30.78 35.53
C ARG A 665 34.53 -31.21 35.10
N GLU A 666 34.77 -31.23 33.81
CA GLU A 666 36.03 -31.69 33.23
C GLU A 666 36.37 -30.84 31.99
N ARG A 667 37.52 -30.17 32.03
CA ARG A 667 37.90 -29.24 30.97
C ARG A 667 38.37 -29.96 29.70
N PRO A 668 37.70 -29.75 28.56
CA PRO A 668 38.18 -30.26 27.28
C PRO A 668 39.36 -29.43 26.76
N ASP A 669 40.08 -29.97 25.77
CA ASP A 669 41.11 -29.26 25.00
C ASP A 669 40.50 -28.43 23.86
N LEU A 670 39.28 -28.76 23.40
CA LEU A 670 38.51 -28.03 22.40
C LEU A 670 37.01 -28.29 22.53
N VAL A 671 36.20 -27.26 22.27
CA VAL A 671 34.74 -27.37 22.12
C VAL A 671 34.37 -27.20 20.65
N LEU A 672 33.62 -28.15 20.11
CA LEU A 672 33.00 -28.08 18.80
C LEU A 672 31.50 -27.85 18.99
N ALA A 673 31.00 -26.67 18.67
CA ALA A 673 29.62 -26.27 18.96
C ALA A 673 28.84 -25.90 17.70
N ASP A 674 27.65 -26.47 17.51
CA ASP A 674 26.71 -25.99 16.50
C ASP A 674 26.11 -24.63 16.89
N VAL A 675 25.86 -23.77 15.91
CA VAL A 675 25.22 -22.46 16.17
C VAL A 675 23.79 -22.64 16.64
N MET A 676 23.02 -23.54 16.02
CA MET A 676 21.56 -23.58 16.14
C MET A 676 21.10 -24.71 17.07
N MET A 677 21.42 -24.60 18.36
CA MET A 677 21.03 -25.58 19.38
C MET A 677 19.90 -25.06 20.30
N PRO A 678 19.03 -25.95 20.82
CA PRO A 678 17.99 -25.59 21.78
C PRO A 678 18.56 -25.25 23.16
N VAL A 679 17.76 -24.58 24.01
CA VAL A 679 18.10 -24.16 25.40
C VAL A 679 19.21 -23.12 25.51
N MET A 680 20.37 -23.37 24.91
CA MET A 680 21.49 -22.45 24.80
C MET A 680 22.16 -22.67 23.45
N ASP A 681 22.16 -21.63 22.63
CA ASP A 681 22.74 -21.67 21.29
C ASP A 681 24.29 -21.60 21.35
N GLY A 682 24.96 -21.88 20.23
CA GLY A 682 26.43 -21.92 20.18
C GLY A 682 27.09 -20.57 20.49
N PHE A 683 26.43 -19.46 20.20
CA PHE A 683 26.94 -18.12 20.48
C PHE A 683 26.74 -17.72 21.95
N ASP A 684 25.62 -18.10 22.56
CA ASP A 684 25.36 -17.95 23.99
C ASP A 684 26.37 -18.75 24.81
N LEU A 685 26.65 -19.99 24.40
CA LEU A 685 27.69 -20.82 25.01
C LEU A 685 29.05 -20.11 24.92
N LEU A 686 29.43 -19.65 23.73
CA LEU A 686 30.67 -18.93 23.50
C LEU A 686 30.79 -17.67 24.37
N ARG A 687 29.75 -16.82 24.40
CA ARG A 687 29.75 -15.60 25.23
C ARG A 687 29.94 -15.92 26.72
N ARG A 688 29.30 -16.97 27.22
CA ARG A 688 29.47 -17.41 28.62
C ARG A 688 30.87 -17.94 28.90
N LEU A 689 31.44 -18.73 27.99
CA LEU A 689 32.82 -19.21 28.11
C LEU A 689 33.83 -18.05 28.07
N ARG A 690 33.58 -17.01 27.26
CA ARG A 690 34.45 -15.83 27.18
C ARG A 690 34.33 -14.89 28.39
N ALA A 691 33.17 -14.83 29.03
CA ALA A 691 32.92 -14.00 30.21
C ALA A 691 33.57 -14.56 31.49
N ASP A 692 33.78 -15.87 31.58
CA ASP A 692 34.41 -16.50 32.74
C ASP A 692 35.94 -16.55 32.59
N PRO A 693 36.72 -15.91 33.51
CA PRO A 693 38.18 -15.93 33.49
C PRO A 693 38.78 -17.34 33.43
N ALA A 694 38.06 -18.31 34.00
CA ALA A 694 38.51 -19.66 34.06
C ALA A 694 38.39 -20.34 32.67
N THR A 695 37.35 -20.07 31.89
CA THR A 695 37.08 -20.74 30.60
C THR A 695 37.36 -19.89 29.36
N ARG A 696 37.70 -18.61 29.53
CA ARG A 696 37.90 -17.66 28.40
C ARG A 696 38.96 -18.06 27.38
N ALA A 697 39.95 -18.86 27.79
CA ALA A 697 41.04 -19.32 26.93
C ALA A 697 40.75 -20.66 26.23
N LEU A 698 39.61 -21.30 26.53
CA LEU A 698 39.22 -22.58 25.94
C LEU A 698 38.96 -22.44 24.44
N PRO A 699 39.57 -23.24 23.56
CA PRO A 699 39.32 -23.19 22.13
C PRO A 699 37.89 -23.58 21.78
N VAL A 700 37.20 -22.72 21.04
CA VAL A 700 35.84 -23.00 20.56
C VAL A 700 35.79 -22.89 19.04
N LEU A 701 35.45 -23.99 18.38
CA LEU A 701 35.15 -24.06 16.94
C LEU A 701 33.64 -24.12 16.75
N VAL A 702 33.11 -23.19 15.97
CA VAL A 702 31.66 -23.09 15.74
C VAL A 702 31.28 -23.68 14.38
N LEU A 703 30.25 -24.54 14.34
CA LEU A 703 29.66 -25.11 13.13
C LEU A 703 28.34 -24.41 12.78
N SER A 704 28.12 -24.04 11.50
CA SER A 704 26.93 -23.26 11.12
C SER A 704 26.38 -23.63 9.75
N ALA A 705 25.06 -23.50 9.57
CA ALA A 705 24.37 -23.73 8.30
C ALA A 705 24.33 -22.50 7.36
N ARG A 706 24.81 -21.33 7.78
CA ARG A 706 24.77 -20.09 6.98
C ARG A 706 26.08 -19.90 6.20
N ALA A 707 25.97 -19.86 4.87
CA ALA A 707 27.04 -19.44 3.97
C ALA A 707 27.00 -17.91 3.78
N GLY A 708 28.10 -17.21 4.09
CA GLY A 708 28.22 -15.76 3.89
C GLY A 708 29.23 -15.10 4.85
N GLY A 709 29.95 -14.09 4.38
CA GLY A 709 31.03 -13.42 5.15
C GLY A 709 30.56 -12.74 6.44
N GLU A 710 29.32 -12.23 6.48
CA GLU A 710 28.79 -11.48 7.63
C GLU A 710 28.58 -12.34 8.88
N ALA A 711 28.11 -13.59 8.72
CA ALA A 711 27.92 -14.52 9.85
C ALA A 711 29.25 -15.05 10.41
N SER A 712 30.29 -15.16 9.57
CA SER A 712 31.65 -15.49 10.01
C SER A 712 32.30 -14.34 10.78
N VAL A 713 32.00 -13.09 10.41
CA VAL A 713 32.46 -11.89 11.15
C VAL A 713 31.80 -11.81 12.52
N GLU A 714 30.51 -12.14 12.64
CA GLU A 714 29.80 -12.20 13.92
C GLU A 714 30.39 -13.27 14.88
N GLY A 715 30.63 -14.48 14.39
CA GLY A 715 31.22 -15.55 15.22
C GLY A 715 32.64 -15.25 15.70
N LEU A 716 33.48 -14.67 14.84
CA LEU A 716 34.86 -14.27 15.19
C LEU A 716 34.90 -13.06 16.13
N SER A 717 34.02 -12.07 15.93
CA SER A 717 33.92 -10.90 16.81
C SER A 717 33.41 -11.23 18.21
N LEU A 718 32.61 -12.29 18.36
CA LEU A 718 32.20 -12.87 19.66
C LEU A 718 33.30 -13.73 20.32
N GLY A 719 34.44 -13.89 19.66
CA GLY A 719 35.64 -14.53 20.21
C GLY A 719 35.76 -16.02 19.90
N ALA A 720 35.10 -16.57 18.89
CA ALA A 720 35.36 -17.95 18.43
C ALA A 720 36.80 -18.08 17.90
N ASP A 721 37.47 -19.21 18.14
CA ASP A 721 38.84 -19.42 17.65
C ASP A 721 38.87 -19.83 16.16
N ASP A 722 37.76 -20.39 15.68
CA ASP A 722 37.55 -20.74 14.27
C ASP A 722 36.05 -21.00 13.98
N TYR A 723 35.68 -21.01 12.71
CA TYR A 723 34.30 -21.20 12.23
C TYR A 723 34.28 -22.07 10.98
N LEU A 724 33.32 -23.00 10.88
CA LEU A 724 33.17 -23.90 9.74
C LEU A 724 31.70 -24.01 9.28
N VAL A 725 31.48 -23.80 7.97
CA VAL A 725 30.14 -23.86 7.35
C VAL A 725 29.79 -25.30 6.97
N LYS A 726 28.57 -25.73 7.27
CA LYS A 726 27.96 -26.99 6.82
C LYS A 726 27.41 -26.79 5.38
N PRO A 727 27.67 -27.70 4.42
CA PRO A 727 28.44 -28.94 4.55
C PRO A 727 29.96 -28.70 4.51
N PHE A 728 30.70 -29.48 5.28
CA PHE A 728 32.17 -29.39 5.36
C PHE A 728 32.85 -30.72 5.02
N ALA A 729 34.11 -30.63 4.56
CA ALA A 729 34.94 -31.80 4.36
C ALA A 729 35.53 -32.30 5.70
N ALA A 730 35.54 -33.61 5.91
CA ALA A 730 36.10 -34.23 7.11
C ALA A 730 37.56 -33.85 7.36
N THR A 731 38.35 -33.79 6.28
CA THR A 731 39.77 -33.41 6.29
C THR A 731 39.96 -31.96 6.73
N GLU A 732 39.07 -31.07 6.31
CA GLU A 732 39.09 -29.65 6.70
C GLU A 732 38.79 -29.48 8.19
N LEU A 733 37.73 -30.13 8.69
CA LEU A 733 37.38 -30.10 10.12
C LEU A 733 38.54 -30.59 10.99
N ILE A 734 39.16 -31.73 10.63
CA ILE A 734 40.30 -32.30 11.36
C ILE A 734 41.48 -31.31 11.38
N ALA A 735 41.79 -30.67 10.25
CA ALA A 735 42.87 -29.69 10.17
C ALA A 735 42.63 -28.46 11.06
N ARG A 736 41.39 -27.93 11.08
CA ARG A 736 41.02 -26.78 11.93
C ARG A 736 41.07 -27.11 13.41
N ILE A 737 40.60 -28.30 13.81
CA ILE A 737 40.71 -28.79 15.18
C ILE A 737 42.18 -28.88 15.63
N ARG A 738 43.05 -29.49 14.81
CA ARG A 738 44.49 -29.56 15.10
C ARG A 738 45.10 -28.17 15.27
N ALA A 739 44.78 -27.24 14.37
CA ALA A 739 45.31 -25.88 14.42
C ALA A 739 44.82 -25.12 15.66
N ALA A 740 43.57 -25.30 16.07
CA ALA A 740 42.99 -24.65 17.25
C ALA A 740 43.63 -25.17 18.55
N ILE A 741 43.81 -26.48 18.70
CA ILE A 741 44.44 -27.08 19.90
C ILE A 741 45.91 -26.65 20.02
N ARG A 742 46.67 -26.61 18.90
CA ARG A 742 48.08 -26.15 18.91
C ARG A 742 48.19 -24.68 19.34
N ARG A 743 47.40 -23.80 18.72
CA ARG A 743 47.33 -22.37 19.07
C ARG A 743 47.02 -22.12 20.55
N ALA A 744 46.21 -23.00 21.15
CA ALA A 744 45.87 -22.93 22.57
C ALA A 744 47.03 -23.35 23.48
N ARG A 745 47.71 -24.45 23.15
CA ARG A 745 48.88 -24.94 23.88
C ARG A 745 50.05 -23.95 23.80
N ASP A 746 50.29 -23.36 22.64
CA ASP A 746 51.32 -22.33 22.46
C ASP A 746 51.04 -21.07 23.30
N ARG A 747 49.76 -20.66 23.40
CA ARG A 747 49.33 -19.55 24.27
C ARG A 747 49.57 -19.84 25.76
N ILE A 748 49.37 -21.08 26.19
CA ILE A 748 49.64 -21.52 27.57
C ILE A 748 51.14 -21.58 27.84
N ALA A 749 51.94 -22.06 26.87
CA ALA A 749 53.40 -22.16 26.98
C ALA A 749 54.11 -20.78 26.97
N ALA A 750 53.52 -19.77 26.30
CA ALA A 750 54.07 -18.43 26.20
C ALA A 750 53.72 -17.48 27.38
N SER A 751 52.93 -17.93 28.36
CA SER A 751 52.57 -17.13 29.54
C SER A 751 53.58 -17.37 30.68
N PRO A 752 54.41 -16.38 31.08
CA PRO A 752 55.35 -16.56 32.18
C PRO A 752 54.62 -16.66 33.52
N ALA A 753 55.05 -17.62 34.34
CA ALA A 753 54.55 -17.82 35.70
C ALA A 753 54.80 -16.58 36.57
N THR A 754 53.74 -16.02 37.15
CA THR A 754 53.82 -15.18 38.34
C THR A 754 52.99 -15.80 39.45
N VAL A 755 53.71 -16.32 40.43
CA VAL A 755 53.26 -16.64 41.78
C VAL A 755 52.81 -15.33 42.44
N ASP A 756 51.58 -15.28 42.98
CA ASP A 756 51.42 -14.70 44.31
C ASP A 756 50.16 -15.19 45.04
N ALA A 757 50.26 -15.20 46.36
CA ALA A 757 49.44 -15.92 47.31
C ALA A 757 48.07 -15.26 47.62
N ALA A 758 47.16 -16.10 48.12
CA ALA A 758 45.83 -15.80 48.66
C ALA A 758 45.86 -14.82 49.86
N PRO A 759 44.73 -14.26 50.37
CA PRO A 759 43.66 -15.09 50.96
C PRO A 759 42.21 -14.60 50.77
N ALA A 760 41.31 -15.45 51.25
CA ALA A 760 39.87 -15.49 51.09
C ALA A 760 39.06 -14.44 51.89
N THR A 761 37.74 -14.52 51.64
CA THR A 761 36.57 -14.08 52.44
C THR A 761 35.98 -12.69 52.14
N THR A 762 34.76 -12.67 51.59
CA THR A 762 33.50 -12.37 52.32
C THR A 762 32.32 -12.15 51.34
N ARG A 763 31.19 -12.86 51.55
CA ARG A 763 29.83 -12.35 51.22
C ARG A 763 29.43 -11.43 52.38
N PRO A 764 28.69 -10.33 52.16
CA PRO A 764 27.21 -10.36 52.12
C PRO A 764 26.66 -9.21 51.21
N ALA A 765 25.39 -8.86 51.04
CA ALA A 765 24.10 -9.22 51.62
C ALA A 765 22.99 -8.75 50.65
N ALA A 766 21.79 -9.29 50.85
CA ALA A 766 20.55 -8.80 50.27
C ALA A 766 20.17 -7.41 50.83
N VAL A 767 19.49 -6.59 50.01
CA VAL A 767 18.67 -5.46 50.47
C VAL A 767 17.33 -5.47 49.70
N THR A 768 16.26 -5.59 50.45
CA THR A 768 14.88 -5.13 50.20
C THR A 768 14.55 -4.21 51.40
N PRO A 769 13.49 -3.36 51.45
CA PRO A 769 12.35 -3.17 50.52
C PRO A 769 11.81 -1.69 50.38
N THR A 770 10.64 -1.56 49.73
CA THR A 770 9.56 -0.52 49.89
C THR A 770 9.82 0.92 49.37
N ALA A 771 8.89 1.71 48.80
CA ALA A 771 7.50 1.71 48.28
C ALA A 771 7.22 3.20 47.84
N PRO A 772 6.02 3.68 47.41
CA PRO A 772 4.89 3.09 46.69
C PRO A 772 4.59 3.82 45.36
N ALA A 773 3.66 3.27 44.57
CA ALA A 773 3.08 3.88 43.38
C ALA A 773 2.09 5.03 43.71
N PRO A 774 1.90 6.04 42.84
CA PRO A 774 0.73 6.89 42.88
C PRO A 774 -0.37 6.41 41.93
N THR A 775 -1.59 6.58 42.41
CA THR A 775 -2.90 6.36 41.81
C THR A 775 -3.14 7.27 40.60
N VAL A 776 -3.80 6.76 39.56
CA VAL A 776 -4.26 7.55 38.40
C VAL A 776 -5.76 7.76 38.50
N GLU A 777 -6.19 9.01 38.59
CA GLU A 777 -7.55 9.47 38.29
C GLU A 777 -7.62 10.01 36.84
N PRO A 778 -8.81 9.99 36.19
CA PRO A 778 -8.93 10.26 34.76
C PRO A 778 -9.19 11.75 34.49
N VAL A 779 -8.38 12.35 33.61
CA VAL A 779 -8.58 13.66 32.99
C VAL A 779 -8.00 13.51 31.57
N GLY A 780 -8.68 13.77 30.45
CA GLY A 780 -9.59 14.87 30.19
C GLY A 780 -8.82 15.98 29.46
N ASP A 781 -8.84 15.92 28.13
CA ASP A 781 -8.50 17.01 27.20
C ASP A 781 -7.02 17.28 26.82
N THR A 782 -6.89 17.63 25.54
CA THR A 782 -5.68 17.81 24.73
C THR A 782 -4.85 19.05 25.11
N SER A 783 -3.58 18.85 25.49
CA SER A 783 -2.54 19.89 25.49
C SER A 783 -1.13 19.27 25.49
N VAL A 784 -0.26 19.75 24.60
CA VAL A 784 1.19 19.46 24.59
C VAL A 784 1.84 20.16 25.80
N VAL A 785 2.60 19.42 26.62
CA VAL A 785 3.28 19.97 27.82
C VAL A 785 4.81 19.91 27.62
N PRO A 786 5.58 20.98 27.93
CA PRO A 786 7.04 20.92 27.92
C PRO A 786 7.54 20.05 29.09
N ALA A 787 8.47 19.12 28.83
CA ALA A 787 9.01 18.23 29.84
C ALA A 787 10.17 18.85 30.65
N ASP A 788 10.20 18.54 31.95
CA ASP A 788 11.15 18.97 33.01
C ASP A 788 12.64 18.69 32.67
N PRO A 789 13.61 19.58 33.02
CA PRO A 789 14.99 19.49 32.57
C PRO A 789 15.86 18.69 33.55
N ALA A 790 15.85 17.36 33.42
CA ALA A 790 16.83 16.49 34.07
C ALA A 790 17.40 15.49 33.06
N ASP A 791 18.34 15.98 32.24
CA ASP A 791 19.45 15.19 31.68
C ASP A 791 20.33 16.13 30.84
N ARG A 792 21.42 16.60 31.45
CA ARG A 792 22.49 17.35 30.77
C ARG A 792 23.66 16.40 30.54
N ASN A 793 23.87 16.04 29.28
CA ASN A 793 25.15 15.53 28.79
C ASN A 793 25.40 16.03 27.37
N GLY A 794 26.36 16.95 27.25
CA GLY A 794 27.37 16.99 26.19
C GLY A 794 26.93 17.14 24.74
N LEU A 795 26.67 18.37 24.35
CA LEU A 795 27.10 19.04 23.11
C LEU A 795 27.06 20.54 23.46
N GLY A 796 27.93 21.37 22.89
CA GLY A 796 27.84 22.82 23.04
C GLY A 796 26.66 23.35 22.24
N ASP A 797 25.44 23.00 22.67
CA ASP A 797 24.20 23.08 21.88
C ASP A 797 23.86 24.54 21.56
N VAL A 798 23.77 24.86 20.26
CA VAL A 798 23.16 26.09 19.74
C VAL A 798 21.63 25.99 19.88
N LEU A 799 21.10 24.76 19.90
CA LEU A 799 19.68 24.46 20.05
C LEU A 799 19.47 23.09 20.73
N ASP A 800 18.59 23.02 21.73
CA ASP A 800 18.12 21.77 22.36
C ASP A 800 16.61 21.89 22.66
N VAL A 801 15.78 21.22 21.86
CA VAL A 801 14.32 21.30 21.95
C VAL A 801 13.75 19.90 22.20
N ARG A 802 12.71 19.83 23.03
CA ARG A 802 12.04 18.59 23.43
C ARG A 802 10.54 18.71 23.26
N TRP A 803 9.93 17.67 22.71
CA TRP A 803 8.48 17.50 22.58
C TRP A 803 8.04 16.16 23.15
N ALA A 804 6.80 16.12 23.64
CA ALA A 804 6.11 14.90 24.01
C ALA A 804 4.83 14.80 23.18
N TYR A 805 4.70 13.71 22.43
CA TYR A 805 3.54 13.43 21.60
C TYR A 805 2.77 12.24 22.17
N PRO A 806 1.44 12.20 22.06
CA PRO A 806 0.68 11.00 22.40
C PRO A 806 1.13 9.82 21.52
N SER A 807 1.09 8.60 22.04
CA SER A 807 1.41 7.39 21.27
C SER A 807 0.28 7.03 20.30
N ALA A 808 0.04 7.88 19.31
CA ALA A 808 -1.04 7.79 18.33
C ALA A 808 -0.51 7.94 16.89
N PRO A 809 -1.17 7.35 15.88
CA PRO A 809 -0.70 7.39 14.48
C PRO A 809 -0.57 8.81 13.89
N THR A 810 -1.35 9.77 14.39
CA THR A 810 -1.30 11.17 13.95
C THR A 810 -0.06 11.93 14.42
N SER A 811 0.67 11.40 15.40
CA SER A 811 1.77 12.09 16.06
C SER A 811 3.03 12.26 15.19
N ALA A 812 3.24 11.40 14.18
CA ALA A 812 4.37 11.54 13.26
C ALA A 812 4.24 12.79 12.37
N ALA A 813 3.03 13.14 11.92
CA ALA A 813 2.78 14.34 11.14
C ALA A 813 3.00 15.63 11.97
N MET A 814 2.58 15.60 13.24
CA MET A 814 2.81 16.70 14.18
C MET A 814 4.31 16.90 14.46
N MET A 815 5.03 15.80 14.75
CA MET A 815 6.47 15.83 14.94
C MET A 815 7.20 16.38 13.71
N ARG A 816 6.83 15.97 12.49
CA ARG A 816 7.47 16.48 11.26
C ARG A 816 7.35 17.98 11.15
N ARG A 817 6.15 18.52 11.40
CA ARG A 817 5.90 19.97 11.35
C ARG A 817 6.77 20.72 12.36
N ASP A 818 6.88 20.21 13.59
CA ASP A 818 7.67 20.83 14.64
C ASP A 818 9.17 20.77 14.35
N VAL A 819 9.70 19.60 13.95
CA VAL A 819 11.12 19.44 13.61
C VAL A 819 11.49 20.26 12.38
N ARG A 820 10.65 20.30 11.33
CA ARG A 820 10.88 21.10 10.13
C ARG A 820 10.95 22.59 10.45
N ARG A 821 10.01 23.09 11.27
CA ARG A 821 10.04 24.48 11.75
C ARG A 821 11.32 24.77 12.51
N THR A 822 11.72 23.88 13.42
CA THR A 822 12.88 24.10 14.28
C THR A 822 14.23 24.04 13.55
N LEU A 823 14.35 23.18 12.53
CA LEU A 823 15.58 23.09 11.73
C LEU A 823 15.61 24.03 10.52
N GLY A 824 14.45 24.46 10.02
CA GLY A 824 14.35 25.43 8.92
C GLY A 824 14.91 26.81 9.26
N ASP A 825 14.93 27.18 10.54
CA ASP A 825 15.52 28.44 11.02
C ASP A 825 17.07 28.41 11.09
N LEU A 826 17.71 27.26 10.81
CA LEU A 826 19.15 27.02 11.04
C LEU A 826 19.98 26.83 9.75
N ASP A 827 19.46 27.25 8.59
CA ASP A 827 20.13 27.17 7.27
C ASP A 827 20.69 25.76 6.96
N VAL A 828 19.96 24.73 7.38
CA VAL A 828 20.28 23.33 7.08
C VAL A 828 19.91 23.07 5.62
N ASP A 829 20.83 22.43 4.88
CA ASP A 829 20.60 22.00 3.50
C ASP A 829 19.23 21.29 3.35
N PRO A 830 18.38 21.71 2.39
CA PRO A 830 17.01 21.18 2.24
C PRO A 830 16.94 19.66 2.06
N ASP A 831 17.91 19.06 1.37
CA ASP A 831 17.95 17.61 1.15
C ASP A 831 18.30 16.89 2.46
N VAL A 832 19.25 17.44 3.23
CA VAL A 832 19.60 16.93 4.57
C VAL A 832 18.43 17.08 5.56
N LEU A 833 17.63 18.13 5.43
CA LEU A 833 16.43 18.33 6.24
C LEU A 833 15.35 17.29 5.93
N GLU A 834 15.07 17.01 4.66
CA GLU A 834 14.12 15.97 4.26
C GLU A 834 14.57 14.58 4.71
N ASP A 835 15.86 14.28 4.56
CA ASP A 835 16.50 13.04 5.02
C ASP A 835 16.32 12.82 6.54
N LEU A 836 16.56 13.87 7.34
CA LEU A 836 16.38 13.84 8.79
C LEU A 836 14.91 13.69 9.19
N LEU A 837 13.99 14.36 8.47
CA LEU A 837 12.55 14.26 8.72
C LEU A 837 12.00 12.87 8.37
N LEU A 838 12.51 12.25 7.30
CA LEU A 838 12.17 10.89 6.90
C LEU A 838 12.61 9.89 7.96
N ALA A 839 13.88 9.97 8.39
CA ALA A 839 14.42 9.09 9.42
C ALA A 839 13.71 9.26 10.78
N ALA A 840 13.43 10.50 11.18
CA ALA A 840 12.71 10.78 12.43
C ALA A 840 11.24 10.31 12.38
N SER A 841 10.57 10.44 11.22
CA SER A 841 9.20 9.94 11.02
C SER A 841 9.12 8.42 11.14
N GLU A 842 10.09 7.73 10.56
CA GLU A 842 10.17 6.28 10.63
C GLU A 842 10.45 5.83 12.08
N ALA A 843 11.36 6.50 12.80
CA ALA A 843 11.60 6.24 14.22
C ALA A 843 10.34 6.49 15.08
N MET A 844 9.58 7.54 14.77
CA MET A 844 8.33 7.90 15.45
C MET A 844 7.21 6.88 15.20
N ASN A 845 7.02 6.43 13.96
CA ASN A 845 6.04 5.39 13.63
C ASN A 845 6.40 4.08 14.32
N ASN A 846 7.68 3.69 14.32
CA ASN A 846 8.14 2.51 15.05
C ASN A 846 7.89 2.63 16.55
N ALA A 847 8.11 3.81 17.15
CA ALA A 847 7.82 4.07 18.55
C ALA A 847 6.31 3.93 18.87
N VAL A 848 5.42 4.34 17.97
CA VAL A 848 3.96 4.21 18.14
C VAL A 848 3.47 2.77 17.91
N GLU A 849 4.00 2.08 16.90
CA GLU A 849 3.51 0.77 16.47
C GLU A 849 4.10 -0.41 17.26
N HIS A 850 5.33 -0.28 17.77
CA HIS A 850 6.07 -1.40 18.36
C HIS A 850 6.25 -1.32 19.88
N ALA A 851 5.95 -0.18 20.51
CA ALA A 851 5.95 -0.04 21.96
C ALA A 851 4.75 -0.79 22.58
N GLN A 852 4.96 -2.04 23.03
CA GLN A 852 3.88 -2.83 23.63
C GLN A 852 3.69 -2.45 25.10
N ARG A 853 2.42 -2.23 25.50
CA ARG A 853 2.02 -1.88 26.88
C ARG A 853 2.88 -0.76 27.47
N PRO A 854 2.91 0.42 26.83
CA PRO A 854 3.82 1.46 27.26
C PRO A 854 3.48 1.93 28.68
N SER A 855 4.50 2.04 29.52
CA SER A 855 4.38 2.54 30.89
C SER A 855 3.88 3.99 30.93
N ARG A 856 4.07 4.72 29.83
CA ARG A 856 3.49 6.04 29.55
C ARG A 856 3.00 6.08 28.10
N PRO A 857 1.76 6.51 27.80
CA PRO A 857 1.23 6.55 26.45
C PRO A 857 1.72 7.77 25.64
N GLU A 858 3.02 8.07 25.71
CA GLU A 858 3.66 9.17 25.02
C GLU A 858 4.97 8.72 24.32
N VAL A 859 5.36 9.44 23.28
CA VAL A 859 6.67 9.34 22.63
C VAL A 859 7.37 10.69 22.78
N ARG A 860 8.60 10.66 23.28
CA ARG A 860 9.41 11.88 23.46
C ARG A 860 10.38 12.05 22.31
N VAL A 861 10.40 13.24 21.74
CA VAL A 861 11.33 13.61 20.68
C VAL A 861 12.21 14.75 21.17
N ARG A 862 13.52 14.62 20.99
CA ARG A 862 14.51 15.65 21.33
C ARG A 862 15.36 15.93 20.11
N VAL A 863 15.49 17.20 19.75
CA VAL A 863 16.39 17.67 18.68
C VAL A 863 17.47 18.52 19.32
N GLN A 864 18.73 18.15 19.05
CA GLN A 864 19.91 18.89 19.48
C GLN A 864 20.73 19.29 18.24
N VAL A 865 21.16 20.54 18.20
CA VAL A 865 22.04 21.05 17.15
C VAL A 865 23.26 21.67 17.81
N GLY A 866 24.42 21.11 17.50
CA GLY A 866 25.73 21.63 17.88
C GLY A 866 26.56 22.03 16.66
N VAL A 867 27.81 22.45 16.89
CA VAL A 867 28.73 22.82 15.81
C VAL A 867 28.94 21.64 14.86
N GLY A 868 28.35 21.71 13.66
CA GLY A 868 28.48 20.69 12.62
C GLY A 868 27.73 19.37 12.88
N LEU A 869 26.78 19.31 13.82
CA LEU A 869 26.06 18.06 14.13
C LEU A 869 24.60 18.30 14.51
N VAL A 870 23.69 17.57 13.86
CA VAL A 870 22.27 17.46 14.25
C VAL A 870 22.04 16.07 14.85
N ARG A 871 21.42 16.02 16.03
CA ARG A 871 21.00 14.79 16.70
C ARG A 871 19.51 14.83 16.99
N ILE A 872 18.77 13.83 16.50
CA ILE A 872 17.35 13.62 16.81
C ILE A 872 17.22 12.34 17.63
N SER A 873 16.59 12.40 18.80
CA SER A 873 16.32 11.24 19.64
C SER A 873 14.81 11.04 19.80
N VAL A 874 14.33 9.86 19.45
CA VAL A 874 12.93 9.43 19.61
C VAL A 874 12.89 8.32 20.66
N ARG A 875 12.17 8.55 21.76
CA ARG A 875 12.06 7.63 22.88
C ARG A 875 10.61 7.22 23.12
N ASP A 876 10.37 5.92 23.11
CA ASP A 876 9.14 5.32 23.64
C ASP A 876 9.34 4.82 25.08
N PHE A 877 8.23 4.45 25.72
CA PHE A 877 8.19 3.93 27.08
C PHE A 877 7.58 2.53 27.16
N GLY A 878 7.64 1.76 26.07
CA GLY A 878 7.05 0.42 25.97
C GLY A 878 8.07 -0.68 25.75
N THR A 879 7.66 -1.90 26.07
CA THR A 879 8.50 -3.07 25.82
C THR A 879 8.48 -3.41 24.34
N TRP A 880 9.65 -3.30 23.69
CA TRP A 880 9.83 -3.72 22.29
C TRP A 880 9.88 -5.25 22.20
N ARG A 881 9.25 -5.81 21.16
CA ARG A 881 9.36 -7.25 20.86
C ARG A 881 10.81 -7.59 20.52
N ASP A 882 11.30 -8.70 21.06
CA ASP A 882 12.61 -9.26 20.73
C ASP A 882 12.74 -9.49 19.21
N ARG A 883 13.85 -9.04 18.62
CA ARG A 883 14.09 -9.06 17.17
C ARG A 883 14.02 -10.51 16.65
N ARG A 884 12.93 -10.87 15.97
CA ARG A 884 12.87 -12.07 15.12
C ARG A 884 13.41 -11.72 13.72
N PRO A 885 14.35 -12.49 13.14
CA PRO A 885 14.74 -12.30 11.76
C PRO A 885 13.63 -12.89 10.86
N ALA A 886 12.84 -12.01 10.24
CA ALA A 886 11.91 -12.35 9.16
C ALA A 886 12.13 -11.37 8.00
N MET A 887 12.19 -11.93 6.79
CA MET A 887 12.79 -11.39 5.57
C MET A 887 12.17 -10.10 4.97
N ASP A 888 11.20 -9.45 5.60
CA ASP A 888 10.51 -8.29 5.01
C ASP A 888 10.44 -7.03 5.90
N ARG A 889 11.18 -6.98 7.02
CA ARG A 889 11.16 -5.82 7.95
C ARG A 889 12.47 -5.06 8.08
N GLY A 890 13.37 -5.19 7.09
CA GLY A 890 14.65 -4.46 7.06
C GLY A 890 14.57 -3.04 6.50
N ARG A 891 13.49 -2.68 5.78
CA ARG A 891 13.42 -1.40 5.04
C ARG A 891 13.47 -0.15 5.92
N GLY A 892 12.80 -0.13 7.07
CA GLY A 892 12.82 1.04 7.97
C GLY A 892 14.21 1.32 8.54
N ALA A 893 14.91 0.28 9.02
CA ALA A 893 16.29 0.42 9.51
C ALA A 893 17.31 0.70 8.38
N LEU A 894 17.08 0.17 7.17
CA LEU A 894 17.87 0.49 5.97
C LEU A 894 17.66 1.93 5.50
N LEU A 895 16.43 2.45 5.55
CA LEU A 895 16.10 3.85 5.24
C LEU A 895 16.69 4.79 6.29
N MET A 896 16.57 4.46 7.58
CA MET A 896 17.16 5.29 8.65
C MET A 896 18.71 5.32 8.58
N ASN A 897 19.38 4.21 8.26
CA ASN A 897 20.85 4.15 8.09
C ASN A 897 21.36 4.74 6.77
N ALA A 898 20.52 4.91 5.75
CA ALA A 898 20.92 5.54 4.49
C ALA A 898 21.20 7.05 4.66
N TYR A 899 20.62 7.68 5.69
CA TYR A 899 20.56 9.13 5.82
C TYR A 899 21.16 9.69 7.13
N GLY A 900 21.51 8.85 8.11
CA GLY A 900 22.26 9.24 9.32
C GLY A 900 22.86 8.05 10.08
N ASP A 901 23.77 8.31 11.02
CA ASP A 901 24.29 7.29 11.94
C ASP A 901 23.22 7.00 13.00
N VAL A 902 22.58 5.82 12.91
CA VAL A 902 21.46 5.46 13.79
C VAL A 902 21.92 4.53 14.89
N ARG A 903 21.67 4.92 16.14
CA ARG A 903 21.91 4.10 17.33
C ARG A 903 20.59 3.78 18.01
N LEU A 904 20.39 2.50 18.30
CA LEU A 904 19.21 2.02 19.00
C LEU A 904 19.62 1.41 20.34
N VAL A 905 19.04 1.94 21.42
CA VAL A 905 19.25 1.44 22.78
C VAL A 905 17.88 1.05 23.35
N SER A 906 17.65 -0.25 23.50
CA SER A 906 16.45 -0.79 24.13
C SER A 906 16.74 -1.13 25.58
N THR A 907 15.85 -0.68 26.47
CA THR A 907 15.89 -0.97 27.91
C THR A 907 14.56 -1.56 28.37
N LEU A 908 14.50 -2.06 29.61
CA LEU A 908 13.24 -2.53 30.21
C LEU A 908 12.20 -1.41 30.38
N GLU A 909 12.62 -0.14 30.33
CA GLU A 909 11.76 1.03 30.50
C GLU A 909 11.32 1.68 29.17
N GLY A 910 11.80 1.18 28.03
CA GLY A 910 11.50 1.73 26.69
C GLY A 910 12.69 1.68 25.73
N THR A 911 12.44 2.00 24.46
CA THR A 911 13.48 2.11 23.42
C THR A 911 13.77 3.56 23.07
N THR A 912 15.04 3.90 22.93
CA THR A 912 15.49 5.19 22.37
C THR A 912 16.21 4.94 21.05
N VAL A 913 15.73 5.60 20.00
CA VAL A 913 16.37 5.68 18.69
C VAL A 913 17.03 7.05 18.57
N THR A 914 18.33 7.08 18.34
CA THR A 914 19.11 8.29 18.14
C THR A 914 19.62 8.32 16.70
N ILE A 915 19.34 9.41 15.99
CA ILE A 915 19.74 9.67 14.61
C ILE A 915 20.75 10.83 14.67
N GLU A 916 21.97 10.63 14.19
CA GLU A 916 23.02 11.65 14.13
C GLU A 916 23.42 11.94 12.69
N ARG A 917 23.53 13.24 12.34
CA ARG A 917 24.02 13.69 11.03
C ARG A 917 25.01 14.81 11.22
N ARG A 918 26.23 14.65 10.66
CA ARG A 918 27.21 15.73 10.58
C ARG A 918 26.84 16.67 9.42
N LEU A 919 26.82 17.97 9.70
CA LEU A 919 26.68 19.02 8.69
C LEU A 919 28.08 19.32 8.12
N ALA A 920 28.18 19.60 6.83
CA ALA A 920 29.46 20.01 6.22
C ALA A 920 29.90 21.36 6.80
N ASP A 921 31.20 21.59 6.97
CA ASP A 921 31.71 22.90 7.43
C ASP A 921 31.31 23.99 6.42
N PRO A 922 30.85 25.17 6.88
CA PRO A 922 30.52 26.27 5.98
C PRO A 922 31.80 26.73 5.26
N ALA A 923 31.74 26.78 3.93
CA ALA A 923 32.83 27.24 3.06
C ALA A 923 33.05 28.75 3.13
#